data_AF-A0A4Q8UFF7-F1
#
_entry.id   AF-A0A4Q8UFF7-F1
#
_cell.length_a   1.000
_cell.length_b   1.000
_cell.length_c   1.000
_cell.angle_alpha   90.00
_cell.angle_beta   90.00
_cell.angle_gamma   90.00
#
_symmetry.space_group_name_H-M   'P 1'
#
loop_
_entity.id
_entity.type
_entity.pdbx_description
1 polymer ?
#
loop_
_entity_poly.entity_id
_entity_poly.type
_entity_poly.pdbx_seq_one_letter_code
_entity_poly.pdbx_strand_id
1 'polypeptide(L)'
;MNRIIQRSIICLSLPILFLSGCGGSGGGTSSDDSVQSPAPVVNSPVTGSVSITGSNQVGSVVSIEQNLADSNGLGSFEYQWLLDGVAIAGATGDTYTIISEDVGQTLAVIIRFTDSDGFDESVLSGEFRILETPSEQATNILFIISDDHGLDASNQYNYTNDAPVTPNLDQLADSGIVFENVWVTPACTTTRAAILTGMHGINSGVSFVPATLDTSSQTIAKYLKSSGVPDAYATAAFGKWHLAGGRDTNLLHPNESGFDHYAGNLSNIDDYYQWELTINGEQQTSSNYHTSEITTLALNWIQEQQQPWFVWLAYQAPHSPFHLPPTELHDRNQLTGDASDINANTREYYLAAIDAMDTEIGRLLDSMDDQTLDNTLVIFIGDNGTPRGVIDTGVYQRTRAKGTLYEGGIRVPMFVAGRGVTRSSAREERLVNATDFYTTLGQVAGMQTAQLYDSTSFFDVLTDANATSTRENNYSEFESDDVTGWTVKDDTLKYIQFEDGSHHLFAIDGVLDEGTDLAGDTAYSDDIQRFVALAADIRNEQNQSPIDITNQFFTSRSTDCESYVESYQSSVMDINNSRVFSGALMITVDNEKCIFQTNAIPHHDFNDGDQSFPNDVSEQDDRYEVTTQPTFAAQNTSLSLRTDNAIMLNGVKVDLLAAGCFGVGNGRTGCADLNQPWRYDPVSARSGFNIDSHNAHSQGDGTYHYHGAPPAFYQQENTGEVSPVVGFAADGFPIYGAYFDDNGTVRKAVSSYQLKSGSRPEGDGQPGGDYDGTFRDDYEYIEGVGDLDECNGMTIDGHYGYYMTDGFPYILGCLKGTPDPSFDK
;
A
#
# COMPACT_ATOMS: atom_id res chain seq x y z
N MET A 1 -54.60 25.35 -22.39
CA MET A 1 -54.65 24.93 -23.81
C MET A 1 -54.54 23.40 -23.81
N ASN A 2 -55.50 22.64 -24.37
CA ASN A 2 -55.48 22.08 -25.74
C ASN A 2 -54.14 21.37 -26.08
N ARG A 3 -54.06 20.10 -26.52
CA ARG A 3 -55.03 19.00 -26.78
C ARG A 3 -54.29 17.62 -26.72
N ILE A 4 -54.89 16.53 -26.22
CA ILE A 4 -55.52 15.38 -26.96
C ILE A 4 -54.59 14.75 -28.02
N ILE A 5 -54.23 13.44 -27.99
CA ILE A 5 -54.90 12.24 -28.58
C ILE A 5 -54.19 10.97 -28.02
N GLN A 6 -54.80 9.94 -27.37
CA GLN A 6 -55.75 8.87 -27.81
C GLN A 6 -55.14 7.83 -28.80
N ARG A 7 -55.39 6.50 -28.83
CA ARG A 7 -56.42 5.52 -28.35
C ARG A 7 -55.81 4.08 -28.39
N SER A 8 -56.33 3.01 -27.76
CA SER A 8 -57.62 2.28 -28.00
C SER A 8 -57.89 1.30 -26.82
N ILE A 9 -59.09 1.06 -26.25
CA ILE A 9 -60.43 0.62 -26.77
C ILE A 9 -60.42 -0.91 -27.12
N ILE A 10 -61.30 -1.80 -26.60
CA ILE A 10 -62.75 -2.09 -26.89
C ILE A 10 -63.40 -2.82 -25.65
N CYS A 11 -64.45 -2.31 -24.97
CA CYS A 11 -65.92 -2.68 -24.95
C CYS A 11 -66.30 -4.09 -24.39
N LEU A 12 -67.48 -4.40 -23.80
CA LEU A 12 -68.91 -3.93 -23.84
C LEU A 12 -69.53 -3.98 -22.39
N SER A 13 -70.42 -3.12 -21.84
CA SER A 13 -71.78 -2.58 -22.18
C SER A 13 -72.95 -3.56 -21.94
N LEU A 14 -74.14 -3.28 -21.35
CA LEU A 14 -74.85 -2.21 -20.59
C LEU A 14 -76.28 -2.80 -20.19
N PRO A 15 -77.31 -2.09 -19.65
CA PRO A 15 -78.37 -2.65 -18.75
C PRO A 15 -79.85 -2.47 -19.21
N ILE A 16 -80.85 -2.69 -18.32
CA ILE A 16 -82.29 -2.24 -18.31
C ILE A 16 -82.95 -2.79 -16.99
N LEU A 17 -83.72 -2.10 -16.11
CA LEU A 17 -85.02 -1.35 -16.17
C LEU A 17 -86.28 -2.28 -16.29
N PHE A 18 -87.46 -2.09 -15.67
CA PHE A 18 -88.04 -1.03 -14.81
C PHE A 18 -89.35 -1.50 -14.06
N LEU A 19 -89.88 -0.70 -13.11
CA LEU A 19 -91.32 -0.49 -12.74
C LEU A 19 -92.19 -1.50 -11.93
N SER A 20 -92.50 -1.10 -10.67
CA SER A 20 -93.82 -0.93 -10.01
C SER A 20 -95.02 -1.89 -10.18
N GLY A 21 -95.68 -2.24 -9.06
CA GLY A 21 -97.07 -2.76 -9.02
C GLY A 21 -97.60 -3.00 -7.60
N CYS A 22 -98.91 -2.87 -7.35
CA CYS A 22 -99.52 -2.90 -6.00
C CYS A 22 -100.60 -4.00 -5.87
N GLY A 23 -100.73 -4.60 -4.67
CA GLY A 23 -102.02 -5.08 -4.15
C GLY A 23 -102.22 -6.58 -3.90
N GLY A 24 -102.55 -6.92 -2.63
CA GLY A 24 -103.75 -7.71 -2.33
C GLY A 24 -103.66 -9.22 -2.06
N SER A 25 -103.90 -9.59 -0.80
CA SER A 25 -104.71 -10.74 -0.35
C SER A 25 -104.24 -12.20 -0.56
N GLY A 26 -104.06 -12.90 0.57
CA GLY A 26 -104.74 -14.19 0.78
C GLY A 26 -103.92 -15.49 0.75
N GLY A 27 -103.70 -16.08 1.94
CA GLY A 27 -103.93 -17.52 2.14
C GLY A 27 -102.82 -18.52 1.79
N GLY A 28 -101.77 -18.54 2.62
CA GLY A 28 -101.06 -19.73 3.14
C GLY A 28 -100.75 -20.95 2.25
N THR A 29 -99.45 -21.27 2.16
CA THR A 29 -98.88 -22.59 2.57
C THR A 29 -97.37 -22.44 2.79
N SER A 30 -96.84 -23.19 3.77
CA SER A 30 -95.41 -23.42 4.11
C SER A 30 -94.32 -22.81 3.21
N SER A 31 -93.47 -21.96 3.82
CA SER A 31 -92.10 -21.71 3.37
C SER A 31 -91.14 -21.84 4.55
N ASP A 32 -90.04 -22.55 4.32
CA ASP A 32 -88.96 -22.81 5.25
C ASP A 32 -88.19 -21.52 5.56
N ASP A 33 -88.09 -21.12 6.83
CA ASP A 33 -87.35 -19.92 7.25
C ASP A 33 -85.91 -20.33 7.58
N SER A 34 -85.18 -20.74 6.54
CA SER A 34 -83.78 -21.11 6.66
C SER A 34 -82.93 -19.85 6.82
N VAL A 35 -82.66 -19.48 8.08
CA VAL A 35 -81.58 -18.57 8.43
C VAL A 35 -80.29 -19.12 7.83
N GLN A 36 -79.83 -18.56 6.71
CA GLN A 36 -78.46 -18.77 6.28
C GLN A 36 -77.54 -18.15 7.34
N SER A 37 -76.97 -19.02 8.18
CA SER A 37 -75.75 -18.67 8.91
C SER A 37 -74.76 -18.10 7.91
N PRO A 38 -74.05 -17.00 8.21
CA PRO A 38 -72.93 -16.59 7.39
C PRO A 38 -71.98 -17.78 7.24
N ALA A 39 -71.43 -17.94 6.03
CA ALA A 39 -70.39 -18.92 5.81
C ALA A 39 -69.24 -18.61 6.80
N PRO A 40 -68.61 -19.64 7.41
CA PRO A 40 -67.45 -19.40 8.25
C PRO A 40 -66.41 -18.64 7.42
N VAL A 41 -65.88 -17.55 7.99
CA VAL A 41 -64.70 -16.90 7.42
C VAL A 41 -63.58 -17.95 7.43
N VAL A 42 -62.86 -18.08 6.33
CA VAL A 42 -61.78 -19.04 6.17
C VAL A 42 -60.49 -18.24 6.15
N ASN A 43 -59.57 -18.57 7.05
CA ASN A 43 -58.29 -17.90 7.14
C ASN A 43 -57.52 -17.93 5.80
N SER A 44 -56.92 -16.81 5.43
CA SER A 44 -55.97 -16.72 4.32
C SER A 44 -54.56 -16.77 4.92
N PRO A 45 -53.64 -17.58 4.37
CA PRO A 45 -52.30 -17.68 4.94
C PRO A 45 -51.47 -16.43 4.62
N VAL A 46 -50.79 -15.90 5.63
CA VAL A 46 -49.78 -14.84 5.46
C VAL A 46 -48.72 -15.24 4.43
N THR A 47 -48.27 -14.26 3.65
CA THR A 47 -47.19 -14.39 2.67
C THR A 47 -46.05 -13.41 2.97
N GLY A 48 -44.85 -13.69 2.46
CA GLY A 48 -43.64 -12.88 2.71
C GLY A 48 -42.63 -13.59 3.61
N SER A 49 -41.66 -12.84 4.10
CA SER A 49 -40.52 -13.30 4.91
C SER A 49 -40.14 -12.29 5.99
N VAL A 50 -39.47 -12.79 7.02
CA VAL A 50 -38.84 -11.98 8.08
C VAL A 50 -37.34 -12.27 8.09
N SER A 51 -36.54 -11.21 8.13
CA SER A 51 -35.08 -11.26 8.22
C SER A 51 -34.59 -10.35 9.34
N ILE A 52 -33.45 -10.70 9.92
CA ILE A 52 -32.76 -9.86 10.91
C ILE A 52 -31.61 -9.16 10.19
N THR A 53 -31.43 -7.86 10.43
CA THR A 53 -30.35 -7.04 9.86
C THR A 53 -29.47 -6.45 10.96
N GLY A 54 -28.18 -6.29 10.67
CA GLY A 54 -27.16 -5.83 11.62
C GLY A 54 -26.01 -6.84 11.78
N SER A 55 -25.01 -6.49 12.58
CA SER A 55 -23.88 -7.39 12.91
C SER A 55 -24.32 -8.46 13.92
N ASN A 56 -23.78 -9.67 13.78
CA ASN A 56 -24.02 -10.80 14.67
C ASN A 56 -23.07 -10.86 15.88
N GLN A 57 -22.35 -9.77 16.17
CA GLN A 57 -21.37 -9.68 17.26
C GLN A 57 -21.95 -9.04 18.51
N VAL A 58 -21.44 -9.43 19.69
CA VAL A 58 -21.80 -8.81 20.98
C VAL A 58 -21.64 -7.29 20.95
N GLY A 59 -22.59 -6.58 21.58
CA GLY A 59 -22.71 -5.13 21.57
C GLY A 59 -23.48 -4.55 20.37
N SER A 60 -23.69 -5.33 19.31
CA SER A 60 -24.42 -4.90 18.13
C SER A 60 -25.93 -4.79 18.39
N VAL A 61 -26.57 -3.79 17.76
CA VAL A 61 -28.04 -3.69 17.70
C VAL A 61 -28.50 -4.26 16.37
N VAL A 62 -29.28 -5.34 16.43
CA VAL A 62 -29.93 -5.95 15.27
C VAL A 62 -31.40 -5.52 15.18
N SER A 63 -31.92 -5.43 13.96
CA SER A 63 -33.26 -4.91 13.64
C SER A 63 -34.06 -5.91 12.82
N ILE A 64 -35.40 -5.80 12.87
CA ILE A 64 -36.29 -6.64 12.06
C ILE A 64 -36.58 -5.97 10.71
N GLU A 65 -36.31 -6.68 9.61
CA GLU A 65 -36.86 -6.37 8.30
C GLU A 65 -37.91 -7.43 7.89
N GLN A 66 -39.00 -6.98 7.28
CA GLN A 66 -40.08 -7.85 6.85
C GLN A 66 -40.84 -7.28 5.66
N ASN A 67 -41.39 -8.17 4.83
CA ASN A 67 -42.23 -7.84 3.68
C ASN A 67 -43.57 -8.60 3.71
N LEU A 68 -44.08 -8.89 4.91
CA LEU A 68 -45.30 -9.65 5.12
C LEU A 68 -46.47 -9.00 4.41
N ALA A 69 -47.40 -9.83 3.93
CA ALA A 69 -48.63 -9.42 3.29
C ALA A 69 -49.72 -10.46 3.53
N ASP A 70 -50.90 -9.99 3.91
CA ASP A 70 -52.14 -10.76 3.82
C ASP A 70 -53.11 -10.13 2.80
N SER A 71 -53.90 -10.98 2.18
CA SER A 71 -55.04 -10.66 1.31
C SER A 71 -56.11 -9.75 1.95
N ASN A 72 -56.34 -9.85 3.26
CA ASN A 72 -57.36 -9.07 3.98
C ASN A 72 -56.79 -7.87 4.77
N GLY A 73 -55.48 -7.89 5.05
CA GLY A 73 -54.74 -6.81 5.70
C GLY A 73 -54.18 -7.19 7.09
N LEU A 74 -52.95 -6.75 7.34
CA LEU A 74 -52.18 -7.05 8.55
C LEU A 74 -52.65 -6.22 9.75
N GLY A 75 -52.68 -6.84 10.94
CA GLY A 75 -52.85 -6.15 12.21
C GLY A 75 -51.56 -5.53 12.74
N SER A 76 -51.57 -5.17 14.03
CA SER A 76 -50.36 -4.73 14.73
C SER A 76 -49.44 -5.91 15.02
N PHE A 77 -48.14 -5.73 14.79
CA PHE A 77 -47.13 -6.75 15.09
C PHE A 77 -46.75 -6.77 16.57
N GLU A 78 -46.64 -7.98 17.11
CA GLU A 78 -45.99 -8.31 18.37
C GLU A 78 -44.71 -9.11 18.07
N TYR A 79 -43.58 -8.70 18.64
CA TYR A 79 -42.29 -9.35 18.43
C TYR A 79 -41.89 -10.19 19.64
N GLN A 80 -41.16 -11.28 19.40
CA GLN A 80 -40.47 -12.02 20.45
C GLN A 80 -39.15 -12.58 19.89
N TRP A 81 -38.03 -12.14 20.45
CA TRP A 81 -36.70 -12.67 20.12
C TRP A 81 -36.45 -14.02 20.81
N LEU A 82 -35.69 -14.88 20.17
CA LEU A 82 -35.41 -16.27 20.56
C LEU A 82 -33.89 -16.54 20.53
N LEU A 83 -33.37 -17.23 21.54
CA LEU A 83 -32.02 -17.83 21.56
C LEU A 83 -32.15 -19.36 21.58
N ASP A 84 -31.50 -20.06 20.65
CA ASP A 84 -31.64 -21.53 20.45
C ASP A 84 -33.13 -21.98 20.42
N GLY A 85 -33.99 -21.16 19.81
CA GLY A 85 -35.44 -21.36 19.75
C GLY A 85 -36.22 -21.07 21.04
N VAL A 86 -35.57 -20.63 22.12
CA VAL A 86 -36.16 -20.30 23.43
C VAL A 86 -36.41 -18.80 23.56
N ALA A 87 -37.61 -18.42 24.02
CA ALA A 87 -37.99 -17.00 24.14
C ALA A 87 -37.16 -16.23 25.18
N ILE A 88 -36.51 -15.15 24.74
CA ILE A 88 -35.72 -14.24 25.58
C ILE A 88 -36.68 -13.36 26.40
N ALA A 89 -36.58 -13.40 27.72
CA ALA A 89 -37.55 -12.76 28.61
C ALA A 89 -37.57 -11.23 28.45
N GLY A 90 -38.68 -10.69 27.93
CA GLY A 90 -38.90 -9.25 27.75
C GLY A 90 -38.34 -8.66 26.45
N ALA A 91 -37.67 -9.45 25.61
CA ALA A 91 -37.20 -9.02 24.30
C ALA A 91 -38.37 -9.01 23.28
N THR A 92 -39.20 -7.96 23.35
CA THR A 92 -40.40 -7.78 22.53
C THR A 92 -40.38 -6.51 21.67
N GLY A 93 -39.20 -5.92 21.48
CA GLY A 93 -38.97 -4.77 20.60
C GLY A 93 -38.73 -5.16 19.14
N ASP A 94 -38.77 -4.16 18.27
CA ASP A 94 -38.37 -4.22 16.85
C ASP A 94 -36.84 -4.28 16.64
N THR A 95 -36.08 -4.14 17.72
CA THR A 95 -34.63 -4.34 17.76
C THR A 95 -34.23 -5.21 18.96
N TYR A 96 -33.03 -5.79 18.88
CA TYR A 96 -32.38 -6.50 19.98
C TYR A 96 -30.90 -6.09 20.06
N THR A 97 -30.39 -5.89 21.28
CA THR A 97 -28.95 -5.67 21.51
C THR A 97 -28.34 -7.00 21.94
N ILE A 98 -27.39 -7.51 21.16
CA ILE A 98 -26.66 -8.74 21.47
C ILE A 98 -25.78 -8.52 22.70
N ILE A 99 -25.90 -9.38 23.72
CA ILE A 99 -25.11 -9.35 24.95
C ILE A 99 -24.14 -10.53 25.02
N SER A 100 -23.16 -10.44 25.93
CA SER A 100 -22.11 -11.45 26.15
C SER A 100 -22.66 -12.85 26.43
N GLU A 101 -23.81 -12.94 27.08
CA GLU A 101 -24.49 -14.17 27.45
C GLU A 101 -25.13 -14.88 26.25
N ASP A 102 -25.23 -14.23 25.09
CA ASP A 102 -25.86 -14.77 23.88
C ASP A 102 -24.84 -15.50 22.97
N VAL A 103 -23.54 -15.37 23.24
CA VAL A 103 -22.44 -15.92 22.43
C VAL A 103 -22.61 -17.41 22.14
N GLY A 104 -22.38 -17.80 20.88
CA GLY A 104 -22.38 -19.18 20.43
C GLY A 104 -23.77 -19.77 20.15
N GLN A 105 -24.85 -19.16 20.65
CA GLN A 105 -26.25 -19.53 20.42
C GLN A 105 -26.75 -18.99 19.05
N THR A 106 -27.87 -19.52 18.56
CA THR A 106 -28.57 -18.97 17.37
C THR A 106 -29.64 -17.96 17.77
N LEU A 107 -29.67 -16.81 17.09
CA LEU A 107 -30.68 -15.78 17.28
C LEU A 107 -31.74 -15.84 16.18
N ALA A 108 -33.00 -15.81 16.58
CA ALA A 108 -34.16 -15.63 15.69
C ALA A 108 -35.19 -14.67 16.29
N VAL A 109 -36.15 -14.25 15.46
CA VAL A 109 -37.32 -13.48 15.91
C VAL A 109 -38.59 -14.08 15.33
N ILE A 110 -39.64 -14.15 16.14
CA ILE A 110 -40.98 -14.49 15.69
C ILE A 110 -41.88 -13.26 15.78
N ILE A 111 -42.50 -12.92 14.64
CA ILE A 111 -43.55 -11.89 14.55
C ILE A 111 -44.89 -12.59 14.72
N ARG A 112 -45.78 -12.03 15.54
CA ARG A 112 -47.19 -12.42 15.65
C ARG A 112 -48.09 -11.24 15.36
N PHE A 113 -49.28 -11.50 14.81
CA PHE A 113 -50.33 -10.49 14.65
C PHE A 113 -51.68 -11.19 14.47
N THR A 114 -52.78 -10.47 14.74
CA THR A 114 -54.11 -10.90 14.31
C THR A 114 -54.44 -10.20 12.99
N ASP A 115 -54.94 -10.93 11.99
CA ASP A 115 -55.36 -10.38 10.70
C ASP A 115 -56.65 -9.55 10.80
N SER A 116 -57.13 -9.02 9.66
CA SER A 116 -58.35 -8.20 9.63
C SER A 116 -59.66 -8.99 9.80
N ASP A 117 -59.63 -10.32 9.71
CA ASP A 117 -60.77 -11.22 9.90
C ASP A 117 -60.82 -11.88 11.30
N GLY A 118 -59.76 -11.71 12.11
CA GLY A 118 -59.65 -12.19 13.49
C GLY A 118 -58.87 -13.50 13.68
N PHE A 119 -58.01 -13.86 12.73
CA PHE A 119 -57.11 -15.03 12.82
C PHE A 119 -55.72 -14.63 13.31
N ASP A 120 -55.17 -15.40 14.25
CA ASP A 120 -53.83 -15.20 14.77
C ASP A 120 -52.78 -15.86 13.87
N GLU A 121 -51.87 -15.06 13.35
CA GLU A 121 -50.79 -15.44 12.44
C GLU A 121 -49.42 -15.33 13.11
N SER A 122 -48.44 -16.10 12.62
CA SER A 122 -47.05 -16.02 13.11
C SER A 122 -46.02 -16.42 12.07
N VAL A 123 -44.95 -15.63 11.93
CA VAL A 123 -43.83 -15.88 11.01
C VAL A 123 -42.51 -15.81 11.77
N LEU A 124 -41.67 -16.84 11.60
CA LEU A 124 -40.33 -16.95 12.18
C LEU A 124 -39.29 -16.49 11.14
N SER A 125 -38.23 -15.80 11.59
CA SER A 125 -37.09 -15.44 10.75
C SER A 125 -36.18 -16.62 10.43
N GLY A 126 -35.18 -16.39 9.57
CA GLY A 126 -33.97 -17.22 9.60
C GLY A 126 -33.23 -17.09 10.95
N GLU A 127 -32.39 -18.07 11.26
CA GLU A 127 -31.46 -18.07 12.40
C GLU A 127 -30.06 -17.68 11.94
N PHE A 128 -29.30 -16.97 12.78
CA PHE A 128 -27.84 -16.83 12.62
C PHE A 128 -27.13 -17.04 13.96
N ARG A 129 -25.88 -17.54 13.91
CA ARG A 129 -25.06 -17.74 15.11
C ARG A 129 -24.48 -16.42 15.59
N ILE A 130 -24.61 -16.15 16.90
CA ILE A 130 -23.97 -15.00 17.55
C ILE A 130 -22.50 -15.31 17.78
N LEU A 131 -21.65 -14.38 17.36
CA LEU A 131 -20.20 -14.42 17.54
C LEU A 131 -19.81 -13.52 18.71
N GLU A 132 -18.66 -13.78 19.31
CA GLU A 132 -18.06 -12.82 20.23
C GLU A 132 -17.82 -11.48 19.51
N THR A 133 -17.86 -10.36 20.23
CA THR A 133 -17.15 -9.17 19.73
C THR A 133 -15.71 -9.61 19.53
N PRO A 134 -15.12 -9.39 18.34
CA PRO A 134 -13.71 -9.73 18.18
C PRO A 134 -12.88 -9.02 19.24
N SER A 135 -11.98 -9.79 19.83
CA SER A 135 -10.93 -9.31 20.71
C SER A 135 -10.24 -8.07 20.11
N GLU A 136 -9.77 -7.15 20.96
CA GLU A 136 -8.85 -6.07 20.54
C GLU A 136 -7.50 -6.63 20.04
N GLN A 137 -7.26 -7.93 20.18
CA GLN A 137 -6.12 -8.67 19.67
C GLN A 137 -6.05 -8.63 18.13
N ALA A 138 -4.88 -8.26 17.59
CA ALA A 138 -4.65 -8.29 16.15
C ALA A 138 -4.90 -9.67 15.51
N THR A 139 -5.16 -9.63 14.20
CA THR A 139 -5.55 -10.80 13.39
C THR A 139 -4.34 -11.70 13.10
N ASN A 140 -4.46 -13.00 13.33
CA ASN A 140 -3.44 -13.95 12.88
C ASN A 140 -3.46 -14.05 11.34
N ILE A 141 -2.31 -14.22 10.71
CA ILE A 141 -2.17 -14.27 9.25
C ILE A 141 -1.54 -15.61 8.84
N LEU A 142 -2.32 -16.47 8.20
CA LEU A 142 -1.85 -17.70 7.56
C LEU A 142 -1.78 -17.50 6.04
N PHE A 143 -0.56 -17.41 5.51
CA PHE A 143 -0.29 -17.19 4.09
C PHE A 143 0.24 -18.48 3.47
N ILE A 144 -0.60 -19.18 2.71
CA ILE A 144 -0.32 -20.49 2.12
C ILE A 144 0.10 -20.31 0.66
N ILE A 145 1.25 -20.87 0.30
CA ILE A 145 1.81 -20.83 -1.06
C ILE A 145 1.97 -22.26 -1.59
N SER A 146 1.43 -22.50 -2.78
CA SER A 146 1.61 -23.74 -3.54
C SER A 146 2.55 -23.50 -4.73
N ASP A 147 3.60 -24.30 -4.85
CA ASP A 147 4.64 -24.15 -5.87
C ASP A 147 4.24 -24.88 -7.15
N ASP A 148 4.21 -24.20 -8.30
CA ASP A 148 3.81 -24.77 -9.61
C ASP A 148 2.31 -25.05 -9.81
N HIS A 149 1.45 -24.39 -9.03
CA HIS A 149 -0.01 -24.56 -9.08
C HIS A 149 -0.70 -23.46 -9.91
N GLY A 150 -0.98 -23.73 -11.19
CA GLY A 150 -1.77 -22.85 -12.06
C GLY A 150 -3.28 -23.14 -12.08
N LEU A 151 -4.06 -22.22 -12.63
CA LEU A 151 -5.54 -22.28 -12.70
C LEU A 151 -6.11 -23.54 -13.39
N ASP A 152 -5.34 -24.18 -14.27
CA ASP A 152 -5.71 -25.43 -14.94
C ASP A 152 -5.57 -26.67 -14.02
N ALA A 153 -5.22 -26.45 -12.77
CA ALA A 153 -5.07 -27.46 -11.73
C ALA A 153 -5.84 -27.14 -10.46
N SER A 154 -6.80 -26.21 -10.49
CA SER A 154 -7.51 -25.73 -9.29
C SER A 154 -9.02 -25.99 -9.41
N ASN A 155 -9.58 -26.83 -8.53
CA ASN A 155 -11.01 -27.19 -8.56
C ASN A 155 -11.94 -25.99 -8.29
N GLN A 156 -11.42 -24.96 -7.62
CA GLN A 156 -12.13 -23.71 -7.32
C GLN A 156 -12.39 -22.85 -8.57
N TYR A 157 -11.92 -23.27 -9.75
CA TYR A 157 -12.06 -22.53 -11.01
C TYR A 157 -12.56 -23.41 -12.16
N ASN A 158 -13.58 -22.94 -12.87
CA ASN A 158 -14.26 -23.70 -13.91
C ASN A 158 -13.55 -23.61 -15.28
N TYR A 159 -12.26 -23.95 -15.31
CA TYR A 159 -11.43 -23.92 -16.53
C TYR A 159 -11.07 -25.33 -17.05
N THR A 160 -10.70 -26.27 -16.16
CA THR A 160 -10.32 -27.64 -16.52
C THR A 160 -11.47 -28.64 -16.35
N ASN A 161 -11.38 -29.79 -17.03
CA ASN A 161 -12.20 -30.99 -16.76
C ASN A 161 -11.40 -32.10 -16.04
N ASP A 162 -10.15 -31.82 -15.67
CA ASP A 162 -9.17 -32.71 -15.04
C ASP A 162 -8.64 -32.06 -13.74
N ALA A 163 -9.57 -31.67 -12.86
CA ALA A 163 -9.26 -31.01 -11.59
C ALA A 163 -8.72 -31.99 -10.52
N PRO A 164 -7.97 -31.49 -9.52
CA PRO A 164 -7.72 -32.23 -8.28
C PRO A 164 -8.99 -32.37 -7.44
N VAL A 165 -8.93 -33.20 -6.39
CA VAL A 165 -9.99 -33.34 -5.39
C VAL A 165 -9.54 -32.59 -4.13
N THR A 166 -10.07 -31.38 -3.94
CA THR A 166 -9.57 -30.43 -2.92
C THR A 166 -10.68 -29.86 -2.03
N PRO A 167 -11.36 -30.71 -1.23
CA PRO A 167 -12.52 -30.28 -0.44
C PRO A 167 -12.20 -29.20 0.61
N ASN A 168 -10.98 -29.14 1.14
CA ASN A 168 -10.62 -28.15 2.16
C ASN A 168 -10.36 -26.77 1.52
N LEU A 169 -9.68 -26.73 0.37
CA LEU A 169 -9.52 -25.53 -0.44
C LEU A 169 -10.86 -25.05 -1.03
N ASP A 170 -11.73 -25.98 -1.44
CA ASP A 170 -13.10 -25.68 -1.87
C ASP A 170 -13.88 -24.99 -0.72
N GLN A 171 -13.79 -25.51 0.51
CA GLN A 171 -14.45 -24.91 1.69
C GLN A 171 -13.90 -23.51 2.04
N LEU A 172 -12.59 -23.29 1.92
CA LEU A 172 -11.99 -21.96 2.09
C LEU A 172 -12.49 -20.98 1.01
N ALA A 173 -12.51 -21.41 -0.26
CA ALA A 173 -13.02 -20.62 -1.36
C ALA A 173 -14.52 -20.27 -1.22
N ASP A 174 -15.35 -21.26 -0.86
CA ASP A 174 -16.80 -21.08 -0.66
C ASP A 174 -17.12 -20.20 0.56
N SER A 175 -16.31 -20.25 1.61
CA SER A 175 -16.51 -19.42 2.81
C SER A 175 -16.01 -17.98 2.68
N GLY A 176 -15.07 -17.71 1.75
CA GLY A 176 -14.46 -16.39 1.55
C GLY A 176 -14.69 -15.78 0.16
N ILE A 177 -13.61 -15.24 -0.40
CA ILE A 177 -13.56 -14.57 -1.70
C ILE A 177 -12.56 -15.28 -2.62
N VAL A 178 -13.01 -15.68 -3.81
CA VAL A 178 -12.15 -16.17 -4.90
C VAL A 178 -11.80 -15.02 -5.83
N PHE A 179 -10.52 -14.84 -6.17
CA PHE A 179 -10.06 -13.73 -6.99
C PHE A 179 -9.71 -14.20 -8.41
N GLU A 180 -10.41 -13.67 -9.42
CA GLU A 180 -10.28 -14.14 -10.80
C GLU A 180 -9.02 -13.63 -11.50
N ASN A 181 -8.53 -12.43 -11.15
CA ASN A 181 -7.55 -11.67 -11.92
C ASN A 181 -6.22 -11.39 -11.18
N VAL A 182 -5.71 -12.42 -10.47
CA VAL A 182 -4.43 -12.34 -9.77
C VAL A 182 -3.26 -12.64 -10.69
N TRP A 183 -2.29 -11.74 -10.74
CA TRP A 183 -1.02 -11.92 -11.45
C TRP A 183 0.15 -12.04 -10.49
N VAL A 184 1.03 -12.99 -10.80
CA VAL A 184 2.34 -13.20 -10.19
C VAL A 184 3.43 -13.04 -11.25
N THR A 185 4.67 -13.42 -10.93
CA THR A 185 5.75 -13.52 -11.93
C THR A 185 5.81 -14.93 -12.52
N PRO A 186 6.49 -15.16 -13.66
CA PRO A 186 6.55 -16.49 -14.27
C PRO A 186 7.29 -17.58 -13.47
N ALA A 187 7.89 -17.27 -12.31
CA ALA A 187 8.64 -18.23 -11.51
C ALA A 187 8.60 -17.99 -9.99
N CYS A 188 8.69 -19.08 -9.24
CA CYS A 188 8.72 -19.14 -7.77
C CYS A 188 9.58 -18.06 -7.07
N THR A 189 10.89 -17.95 -7.33
CA THR A 189 11.78 -16.97 -6.69
C THR A 189 11.31 -15.54 -6.88
N THR A 190 10.98 -15.17 -8.12
CA THR A 190 10.61 -13.80 -8.49
C THR A 190 9.25 -13.41 -7.88
N THR A 191 8.30 -14.34 -7.78
CA THR A 191 7.02 -14.11 -7.10
C THR A 191 7.20 -13.98 -5.59
N ARG A 192 7.99 -14.86 -4.99
CA ARG A 192 8.23 -14.87 -3.53
C ARG A 192 8.92 -13.58 -3.07
N ALA A 193 9.83 -13.04 -3.89
CA ALA A 193 10.42 -11.72 -3.66
C ALA A 193 9.34 -10.62 -3.72
N ALA A 194 8.55 -10.58 -4.81
CA ALA A 194 7.53 -9.55 -5.01
C ALA A 194 6.47 -9.47 -3.89
N ILE A 195 6.02 -10.62 -3.37
CA ILE A 195 5.10 -10.67 -2.22
C ILE A 195 5.77 -10.11 -0.95
N LEU A 196 7.04 -10.47 -0.70
CA LEU A 196 7.74 -10.08 0.51
C LEU A 196 8.15 -8.61 0.53
N THR A 197 8.46 -8.01 -0.62
CA THR A 197 8.94 -6.61 -0.73
C THR A 197 7.89 -5.61 -1.18
N GLY A 198 6.80 -6.06 -1.81
CA GLY A 198 5.85 -5.17 -2.47
C GLY A 198 6.39 -4.52 -3.74
N MET A 199 7.47 -5.06 -4.32
CA MET A 199 8.17 -4.51 -5.48
C MET A 199 8.19 -5.50 -6.65
N HIS A 200 8.19 -4.99 -7.88
CA HIS A 200 8.46 -5.77 -9.09
C HIS A 200 9.93 -6.25 -9.12
N GLY A 201 10.27 -7.16 -10.04
CA GLY A 201 11.58 -7.81 -10.09
C GLY A 201 12.72 -6.81 -10.35
N ILE A 202 12.47 -5.85 -11.24
CA ILE A 202 13.38 -4.76 -11.61
C ILE A 202 13.68 -3.82 -10.41
N ASN A 203 12.68 -3.57 -9.57
CA ASN A 203 12.79 -2.68 -8.40
C ASN A 203 13.35 -3.38 -7.15
N SER A 204 13.10 -4.68 -7.01
CA SER A 204 13.64 -5.52 -5.92
C SER A 204 15.02 -6.13 -6.21
N GLY A 205 15.50 -6.07 -7.46
CA GLY A 205 16.72 -6.75 -7.91
C GLY A 205 16.54 -8.26 -8.11
N VAL A 206 15.30 -8.77 -8.13
CA VAL A 206 14.97 -10.20 -8.24
C VAL A 206 14.05 -10.44 -9.45
N SER A 207 14.62 -10.33 -10.66
CA SER A 207 13.95 -10.54 -11.97
C SER A 207 14.18 -11.92 -12.60
N PHE A 208 15.11 -12.73 -12.06
CA PHE A 208 15.57 -14.01 -12.62
C PHE A 208 15.66 -15.12 -11.56
N VAL A 209 15.97 -16.34 -12.02
CA VAL A 209 16.16 -17.54 -11.16
C VAL A 209 17.45 -18.28 -11.52
N PRO A 210 18.32 -18.65 -10.55
CA PRO A 210 18.24 -18.38 -9.12
C PRO A 210 18.73 -16.97 -8.77
N ALA A 211 18.07 -16.32 -7.81
CA ALA A 211 18.46 -15.03 -7.25
C ALA A 211 18.51 -15.08 -5.72
N THR A 212 19.12 -14.06 -5.12
CA THR A 212 19.16 -13.83 -3.68
C THR A 212 18.44 -12.52 -3.38
N LEU A 213 17.43 -12.55 -2.52
CA LEU A 213 16.81 -11.32 -2.01
C LEU A 213 17.79 -10.65 -1.04
N ASP A 214 18.06 -9.35 -1.16
CA ASP A 214 18.94 -8.69 -0.20
C ASP A 214 18.32 -8.73 1.22
N THR A 215 19.10 -9.21 2.20
CA THR A 215 18.68 -9.24 3.60
C THR A 215 18.69 -7.84 4.23
N SER A 216 19.15 -6.80 3.53
CA SER A 216 18.88 -5.40 3.89
C SER A 216 17.42 -5.00 3.63
N SER A 217 16.82 -5.45 2.52
CA SER A 217 15.50 -4.99 2.04
C SER A 217 14.39 -5.10 3.09
N GLN A 218 13.53 -4.09 3.16
CA GLN A 218 12.40 -4.09 4.07
C GLN A 218 11.32 -5.06 3.57
N THR A 219 11.16 -6.18 4.26
CA THR A 219 10.14 -7.19 3.95
C THR A 219 8.88 -6.97 4.79
N ILE A 220 7.76 -7.53 4.36
CA ILE A 220 6.53 -7.56 5.17
C ILE A 220 6.75 -8.24 6.53
N ALA A 221 7.58 -9.28 6.60
CA ALA A 221 7.95 -9.94 7.86
C ALA A 221 8.75 -9.02 8.82
N LYS A 222 9.58 -8.10 8.28
CA LYS A 222 10.22 -7.05 9.08
C LYS A 222 9.22 -5.96 9.49
N TYR A 223 8.34 -5.55 8.57
CA TYR A 223 7.32 -4.52 8.84
C TYR A 223 6.39 -4.94 9.99
N LEU A 224 5.89 -6.18 9.99
CA LEU A 224 5.00 -6.74 11.01
C LEU A 224 5.60 -6.81 12.42
N LYS A 225 6.90 -6.54 12.57
CA LYS A 225 7.63 -6.47 13.85
C LYS A 225 8.16 -5.07 14.17
N SER A 226 7.88 -4.08 13.33
CA SER A 226 8.29 -2.70 13.53
C SER A 226 7.50 -2.03 14.66
N SER A 227 8.05 -0.97 15.25
CA SER A 227 7.38 -0.16 16.29
C SER A 227 6.13 0.58 15.78
N GLY A 228 5.89 0.61 14.47
CA GLY A 228 4.67 1.16 13.87
C GLY A 228 3.47 0.21 13.89
N VAL A 229 3.67 -1.07 14.24
CA VAL A 229 2.61 -2.07 14.36
C VAL A 229 2.19 -2.18 15.85
N PRO A 230 0.90 -1.96 16.20
CA PRO A 230 0.47 -1.89 17.60
C PRO A 230 0.75 -3.17 18.41
N ASP A 231 0.46 -4.32 17.81
CA ASP A 231 0.77 -5.64 18.36
C ASP A 231 1.85 -6.30 17.48
N ALA A 232 3.11 -6.30 17.91
CA ALA A 232 4.20 -6.89 17.13
C ALA A 232 4.00 -8.41 16.93
N TYR A 233 4.07 -8.86 15.68
CA TYR A 233 3.76 -10.24 15.31
C TYR A 233 4.91 -11.20 15.63
N ALA A 234 4.60 -12.41 16.07
CA ALA A 234 5.52 -13.55 15.92
C ALA A 234 5.57 -13.94 14.42
N THR A 235 6.76 -14.05 13.82
CA THR A 235 6.88 -14.41 12.40
C THR A 235 7.53 -15.76 12.17
N ALA A 236 6.92 -16.62 11.35
CA ALA A 236 7.51 -17.90 10.96
C ALA A 236 7.34 -18.23 9.47
N ALA A 237 8.35 -18.89 8.90
CA ALA A 237 8.32 -19.41 7.54
C ALA A 237 8.55 -20.93 7.53
N PHE A 238 7.71 -21.67 6.81
CA PHE A 238 7.78 -23.12 6.69
C PHE A 238 7.87 -23.56 5.23
N GLY A 239 8.65 -24.60 4.96
CA GLY A 239 8.81 -25.18 3.63
C GLY A 239 9.78 -24.41 2.73
N LYS A 240 9.42 -24.22 1.46
CA LYS A 240 10.34 -23.74 0.41
C LYS A 240 10.62 -22.24 0.54
N TRP A 241 11.88 -21.86 0.69
CA TRP A 241 12.30 -20.46 0.71
C TRP A 241 12.63 -19.91 -0.68
N HIS A 242 13.64 -20.47 -1.36
CA HIS A 242 14.03 -20.15 -2.74
C HIS A 242 14.48 -18.70 -3.03
N LEU A 243 14.87 -17.96 -1.98
CA LEU A 243 15.36 -16.57 -2.03
C LEU A 243 16.78 -16.39 -1.47
N ALA A 244 17.46 -17.47 -1.09
CA ALA A 244 18.78 -17.44 -0.43
C ALA A 244 19.96 -17.70 -1.39
N GLY A 245 19.74 -17.52 -2.70
CA GLY A 245 20.66 -17.93 -3.75
C GLY A 245 20.52 -19.41 -4.13
N GLY A 246 21.44 -19.89 -4.97
CA GLY A 246 21.46 -21.25 -5.50
C GLY A 246 21.97 -22.30 -4.50
N ARG A 247 23.01 -23.06 -4.85
CA ARG A 247 23.53 -24.18 -4.01
C ARG A 247 24.53 -23.78 -2.91
N ASP A 248 24.86 -22.50 -2.79
CA ASP A 248 25.84 -21.97 -1.82
C ASP A 248 25.11 -20.97 -0.88
N THR A 249 24.08 -21.48 -0.19
CA THR A 249 23.05 -20.71 0.51
C THR A 249 23.44 -20.30 1.93
N ASN A 250 23.17 -19.05 2.29
CA ASN A 250 23.11 -18.63 3.69
C ASN A 250 21.93 -19.34 4.39
N LEU A 251 22.24 -20.17 5.39
CA LEU A 251 21.24 -20.99 6.09
C LEU A 251 20.32 -20.17 7.02
N LEU A 252 20.74 -18.97 7.40
CA LEU A 252 19.97 -18.02 8.23
C LEU A 252 19.20 -16.99 7.40
N HIS A 253 19.26 -17.05 6.07
CA HIS A 253 18.67 -16.04 5.21
C HIS A 253 17.18 -15.77 5.47
N PRO A 254 16.29 -16.76 5.72
CA PRO A 254 14.90 -16.46 6.08
C PRO A 254 14.79 -15.65 7.38
N ASN A 255 15.67 -15.92 8.35
CA ASN A 255 15.71 -15.21 9.61
C ASN A 255 16.22 -13.77 9.44
N GLU A 256 17.28 -13.58 8.67
CA GLU A 256 17.83 -12.26 8.30
C GLU A 256 16.83 -11.44 7.44
N SER A 257 16.01 -12.12 6.62
CA SER A 257 14.89 -11.53 5.87
C SER A 257 13.66 -11.20 6.73
N GLY A 258 13.67 -11.47 8.04
CA GLY A 258 12.65 -11.00 8.99
C GLY A 258 11.81 -12.07 9.69
N PHE A 259 12.04 -13.38 9.47
CA PHE A 259 11.29 -14.43 10.15
C PHE A 259 11.95 -14.87 11.49
N ASP A 260 11.23 -14.80 12.61
CA ASP A 260 11.77 -15.25 13.92
C ASP A 260 12.05 -16.76 13.95
N HIS A 261 11.24 -17.52 13.22
CA HIS A 261 11.42 -18.95 13.02
C HIS A 261 11.39 -19.34 11.54
N TYR A 262 12.24 -20.28 11.16
CA TYR A 262 12.23 -20.93 9.87
C TYR A 262 12.44 -22.43 10.02
N ALA A 263 11.62 -23.22 9.33
CA ALA A 263 11.76 -24.67 9.24
C ALA A 263 11.34 -25.18 7.85
N GLY A 264 12.32 -25.49 7.00
CA GLY A 264 12.04 -25.97 5.64
C GLY A 264 13.27 -26.12 4.74
N ASN A 265 13.05 -26.09 3.42
CA ASN A 265 14.07 -26.30 2.40
C ASN A 265 14.43 -24.98 1.68
N LEU A 266 15.72 -24.61 1.71
CA LEU A 266 16.17 -23.33 1.14
C LEU A 266 16.15 -23.32 -0.40
N SER A 267 16.35 -24.49 -1.00
CA SER A 267 16.32 -24.77 -2.44
C SER A 267 15.27 -25.85 -2.76
N ASN A 268 14.96 -26.07 -4.04
CA ASN A 268 14.18 -27.24 -4.48
C ASN A 268 14.76 -28.56 -3.92
N ILE A 269 13.90 -29.43 -3.38
CA ILE A 269 14.29 -30.80 -2.97
C ILE A 269 14.38 -31.73 -4.19
N ASP A 270 15.31 -32.69 -4.14
CA ASP A 270 15.49 -33.74 -5.16
C ASP A 270 14.61 -35.00 -4.90
N ASP A 271 13.99 -35.13 -3.72
CA ASP A 271 13.14 -36.27 -3.31
C ASP A 271 12.17 -35.84 -2.19
N TYR A 272 10.87 -36.20 -2.28
CA TYR A 272 9.85 -35.83 -1.28
C TYR A 272 9.94 -36.62 0.04
N TYR A 273 10.71 -37.71 0.07
CA TYR A 273 10.91 -38.59 1.21
C TYR A 273 12.37 -38.61 1.68
N GLN A 274 13.31 -37.90 1.03
CA GLN A 274 14.71 -37.79 1.42
C GLN A 274 15.24 -36.38 1.10
N TRP A 275 15.06 -35.42 2.02
CA TRP A 275 15.33 -34.00 1.77
C TRP A 275 16.03 -33.29 2.92
N GLU A 276 16.61 -32.12 2.63
CA GLU A 276 17.31 -31.28 3.61
C GLU A 276 16.35 -30.32 4.30
N LEU A 277 16.08 -30.57 5.58
CA LEU A 277 15.34 -29.70 6.48
C LEU A 277 16.33 -28.79 7.21
N THR A 278 16.19 -27.48 7.00
CA THR A 278 16.91 -26.44 7.74
C THR A 278 15.97 -25.84 8.77
N ILE A 279 16.39 -25.79 10.04
CA ILE A 279 15.67 -25.13 11.14
C ILE A 279 16.57 -24.03 11.72
N ASN A 280 16.21 -22.76 11.57
CA ASN A 280 16.97 -21.60 12.08
C ASN A 280 18.50 -21.70 11.85
N GLY A 281 18.91 -22.04 10.63
CA GLY A 281 20.32 -22.20 10.24
C GLY A 281 20.96 -23.57 10.49
N GLU A 282 20.30 -24.48 11.22
CA GLU A 282 20.78 -25.85 11.45
C GLU A 282 20.16 -26.83 10.44
N GLN A 283 21.01 -27.60 9.74
CA GLN A 283 20.56 -28.57 8.73
C GLN A 283 20.51 -30.02 9.23
N GLN A 284 19.48 -30.74 8.85
CA GLN A 284 19.33 -32.18 9.01
C GLN A 284 18.63 -32.82 7.80
N THR A 285 18.89 -34.10 7.53
CA THR A 285 18.11 -34.85 6.53
C THR A 285 16.82 -35.38 7.16
N SER A 286 15.69 -35.18 6.49
CA SER A 286 14.43 -35.84 6.86
C SER A 286 14.14 -37.06 6.00
N SER A 287 13.41 -38.02 6.60
CA SER A 287 12.80 -39.16 5.91
C SER A 287 11.27 -39.12 5.87
N ASN A 288 10.65 -38.04 6.34
CA ASN A 288 9.20 -37.87 6.34
C ASN A 288 8.76 -37.27 4.99
N TYR A 289 7.51 -37.53 4.60
CA TYR A 289 6.93 -36.90 3.40
C TYR A 289 6.89 -35.38 3.60
N HIS A 290 7.53 -34.64 2.68
CA HIS A 290 7.76 -33.20 2.79
C HIS A 290 6.51 -32.41 3.20
N THR A 291 5.41 -32.54 2.45
CA THR A 291 4.15 -31.84 2.71
C THR A 291 3.64 -32.07 4.13
N SER A 292 3.61 -33.33 4.59
CA SER A 292 3.13 -33.68 5.94
C SER A 292 4.04 -33.17 7.05
N GLU A 293 5.35 -33.13 6.83
CA GLU A 293 6.29 -32.61 7.83
C GLU A 293 6.27 -31.09 7.90
N ILE A 294 6.22 -30.39 6.78
CA ILE A 294 6.06 -28.92 6.74
C ILE A 294 4.78 -28.49 7.47
N THR A 295 3.67 -29.19 7.22
CA THR A 295 2.40 -28.98 7.93
C THR A 295 2.54 -29.23 9.44
N THR A 296 3.25 -30.29 9.83
CA THR A 296 3.46 -30.64 11.24
C THR A 296 4.36 -29.62 11.96
N LEU A 297 5.37 -29.09 11.30
CA LEU A 297 6.25 -28.03 11.83
C LEU A 297 5.45 -26.73 12.04
N ALA A 298 4.62 -26.33 11.07
CA ALA A 298 3.75 -25.16 11.18
C ALA A 298 2.71 -25.32 12.31
N LEU A 299 2.01 -26.45 12.36
CA LEU A 299 1.02 -26.79 13.40
C LEU A 299 1.64 -26.69 14.81
N ASN A 300 2.79 -27.34 15.03
CA ASN A 300 3.45 -27.34 16.33
C ASN A 300 3.83 -25.93 16.77
N TRP A 301 4.33 -25.09 15.85
CA TRP A 301 4.71 -23.72 16.15
C TRP A 301 3.49 -22.82 16.44
N ILE A 302 2.40 -22.93 15.66
CA ILE A 302 1.17 -22.15 15.88
C ILE A 302 0.59 -22.44 17.27
N GLN A 303 0.57 -23.70 17.70
CA GLN A 303 0.07 -24.10 19.02
C GLN A 303 0.87 -23.53 20.21
N GLU A 304 2.08 -23.01 19.99
CA GLU A 304 2.89 -22.36 21.03
C GLU A 304 2.68 -20.83 21.10
N GLN A 305 1.98 -20.23 20.14
CA GLN A 305 1.82 -18.77 20.08
C GLN A 305 0.75 -18.24 21.04
N GLN A 306 0.99 -17.04 21.57
CA GLN A 306 0.09 -16.31 22.48
C GLN A 306 -0.14 -14.85 22.06
N GLN A 307 0.69 -14.36 21.13
CA GLN A 307 0.64 -13.06 20.49
C GLN A 307 0.18 -13.26 19.03
N PRO A 308 -0.30 -12.23 18.30
CA PRO A 308 -0.63 -12.37 16.89
C PRO A 308 0.57 -12.90 16.11
N TRP A 309 0.30 -13.73 15.09
CA TRP A 309 1.35 -14.37 14.32
C TRP A 309 1.14 -14.27 12.81
N PHE A 310 2.26 -14.28 12.09
CA PHE A 310 2.31 -14.36 10.62
C PHE A 310 3.08 -15.61 10.22
N VAL A 311 2.39 -16.50 9.53
CA VAL A 311 2.93 -17.77 9.03
C VAL A 311 2.96 -17.74 7.51
N TRP A 312 4.19 -17.79 6.98
CA TRP A 312 4.48 -18.04 5.57
C TRP A 312 4.60 -19.55 5.35
N LEU A 313 3.52 -20.20 4.93
CA LEU A 313 3.45 -21.65 4.72
C LEU A 313 3.65 -21.98 3.24
N ALA A 314 4.91 -22.17 2.84
CA ALA A 314 5.29 -22.41 1.46
C ALA A 314 5.51 -23.90 1.17
N TYR A 315 4.49 -24.59 0.70
CA TYR A 315 4.66 -25.96 0.21
C TYR A 315 5.57 -25.98 -1.03
N GLN A 316 6.36 -27.06 -1.19
CA GLN A 316 6.96 -27.36 -2.49
C GLN A 316 5.96 -28.11 -3.38
N ALA A 317 4.92 -28.74 -2.83
CA ALA A 317 3.88 -29.36 -3.65
C ALA A 317 3.07 -28.30 -4.43
N PRO A 318 2.70 -28.57 -5.69
CA PRO A 318 2.99 -29.77 -6.50
C PRO A 318 4.28 -29.77 -7.37
N HIS A 319 5.26 -28.88 -7.17
CA HIS A 319 6.51 -28.83 -7.95
C HIS A 319 7.25 -30.18 -7.99
N SER A 320 7.82 -30.49 -9.16
CA SER A 320 8.63 -31.69 -9.41
C SER A 320 9.83 -31.83 -8.44
N PRO A 321 10.40 -33.03 -8.22
CA PRO A 321 10.09 -34.32 -8.84
C PRO A 321 8.85 -35.01 -8.27
N PHE A 322 8.05 -35.59 -9.17
CA PHE A 322 6.81 -36.26 -8.80
C PHE A 322 7.08 -37.60 -8.09
N HIS A 323 6.48 -37.76 -6.92
CA HIS A 323 6.48 -38.97 -6.11
C HIS A 323 5.03 -39.36 -5.82
N LEU A 324 4.77 -40.63 -5.49
CA LEU A 324 3.48 -41.04 -4.93
C LEU A 324 3.35 -40.43 -3.53
N PRO A 325 2.34 -39.59 -3.22
CA PRO A 325 2.08 -39.16 -1.84
C PRO A 325 1.61 -40.33 -0.97
N PRO A 326 1.56 -40.18 0.36
CA PRO A 326 0.91 -41.15 1.25
C PRO A 326 -0.54 -41.42 0.83
N THR A 327 -0.91 -42.70 0.68
CA THR A 327 -2.19 -43.15 0.11
C THR A 327 -3.43 -42.71 0.88
N GLU A 328 -3.27 -42.31 2.13
CA GLU A 328 -4.30 -41.76 3.01
C GLU A 328 -4.60 -40.27 2.74
N LEU A 329 -3.79 -39.60 1.91
CA LEU A 329 -3.93 -38.19 1.57
C LEU A 329 -4.51 -37.96 0.16
N HIS A 330 -4.78 -39.01 -0.63
CA HIS A 330 -5.34 -38.86 -1.98
C HIS A 330 -6.14 -40.10 -2.43
N ASP A 331 -7.23 -39.90 -3.18
CA ASP A 331 -8.08 -41.01 -3.66
C ASP A 331 -7.59 -41.66 -4.97
N ARG A 332 -6.43 -41.25 -5.49
CA ARG A 332 -5.83 -41.77 -6.76
C ARG A 332 -5.18 -43.15 -6.61
N ASN A 333 -5.98 -44.12 -6.18
CA ASN A 333 -5.65 -45.52 -5.90
C ASN A 333 -5.07 -46.35 -7.07
N GLN A 334 -4.91 -45.77 -8.27
CA GLN A 334 -4.38 -46.44 -9.46
C GLN A 334 -2.85 -46.32 -9.59
N LEU A 335 -2.25 -45.36 -8.89
CA LEU A 335 -0.83 -45.00 -9.00
C LEU A 335 0.05 -45.96 -8.18
N THR A 336 1.16 -46.45 -8.76
CA THR A 336 2.01 -47.45 -8.09
C THR A 336 3.25 -46.88 -7.40
N GLY A 337 3.65 -45.65 -7.73
CA GLY A 337 4.91 -45.05 -7.32
C GLY A 337 6.14 -45.54 -8.09
N ASP A 338 5.98 -46.48 -9.02
CA ASP A 338 7.10 -46.96 -9.84
C ASP A 338 7.53 -45.89 -10.85
N ALA A 339 8.84 -45.76 -11.07
CA ALA A 339 9.38 -44.79 -12.02
C ALA A 339 8.80 -44.92 -13.45
N SER A 340 8.41 -46.12 -13.89
CA SER A 340 7.73 -46.29 -15.18
C SER A 340 6.30 -45.76 -15.21
N ASP A 341 5.60 -45.81 -14.08
CA ASP A 341 4.23 -45.31 -13.94
C ASP A 341 4.23 -43.77 -13.81
N ILE A 342 5.12 -43.23 -12.97
CA ILE A 342 5.36 -41.78 -12.84
C ILE A 342 5.64 -41.14 -14.20
N ASN A 343 6.53 -41.73 -15.00
CA ASN A 343 6.87 -41.21 -16.34
C ASN A 343 5.73 -41.34 -17.36
N ALA A 344 4.77 -42.25 -17.16
CA ALA A 344 3.62 -42.43 -18.04
C ALA A 344 2.44 -41.51 -17.67
N ASN A 345 2.28 -41.23 -16.37
CA ASN A 345 1.12 -40.59 -15.78
C ASN A 345 1.48 -39.31 -14.99
N THR A 346 2.47 -38.53 -15.46
CA THR A 346 3.03 -37.36 -14.72
C THR A 346 1.97 -36.39 -14.18
N ARG A 347 0.90 -36.13 -14.95
CA ARG A 347 -0.23 -35.28 -14.54
C ARG A 347 -0.96 -35.84 -13.32
N GLU A 348 -1.21 -37.15 -13.27
CA GLU A 348 -1.91 -37.79 -12.14
C GLU A 348 -1.12 -37.70 -10.84
N TYR A 349 0.21 -37.81 -10.91
CA TYR A 349 1.08 -37.64 -9.74
C TYR A 349 1.18 -36.18 -9.29
N TYR A 350 1.21 -35.24 -10.24
CA TYR A 350 1.10 -33.81 -9.96
C TYR A 350 -0.23 -33.49 -9.26
N LEU A 351 -1.36 -34.00 -9.76
CA LEU A 351 -2.67 -33.83 -9.13
C LEU A 351 -2.75 -34.53 -7.77
N ALA A 352 -2.21 -35.74 -7.62
CA ALA A 352 -2.14 -36.44 -6.33
C ALA A 352 -1.40 -35.60 -5.27
N ALA A 353 -0.35 -34.87 -5.65
CA ALA A 353 0.36 -33.98 -4.74
C ALA A 353 -0.48 -32.76 -4.31
N ILE A 354 -1.42 -32.30 -5.16
CA ILE A 354 -2.40 -31.27 -4.79
C ILE A 354 -3.46 -31.85 -3.85
N ASP A 355 -4.05 -33.02 -4.19
CA ASP A 355 -5.00 -33.74 -3.32
C ASP A 355 -4.41 -33.94 -1.90
N ALA A 356 -3.12 -34.30 -1.83
CA ALA A 356 -2.40 -34.51 -0.58
C ALA A 356 -2.08 -33.21 0.19
N MET A 357 -1.78 -32.13 -0.53
CA MET A 357 -1.61 -30.80 0.07
C MET A 357 -2.92 -30.26 0.64
N ASP A 358 -4.05 -30.46 -0.04
CA ASP A 358 -5.38 -30.11 0.47
C ASP A 358 -5.71 -30.85 1.77
N THR A 359 -5.49 -32.17 1.81
CA THR A 359 -5.72 -32.98 3.02
C THR A 359 -4.86 -32.51 4.21
N GLU A 360 -3.61 -32.11 3.95
CA GLU A 360 -2.72 -31.56 4.98
C GLU A 360 -3.13 -30.14 5.43
N ILE A 361 -3.62 -29.29 4.52
CA ILE A 361 -4.19 -27.98 4.87
C ILE A 361 -5.45 -28.15 5.74
N GLY A 362 -6.33 -29.10 5.40
CA GLY A 362 -7.46 -29.49 6.27
C GLY A 362 -6.99 -29.90 7.66
N ARG A 363 -6.00 -30.79 7.75
CA ARG A 363 -5.40 -31.22 9.03
C ARG A 363 -4.81 -30.06 9.83
N LEU A 364 -4.21 -29.06 9.19
CA LEU A 364 -3.68 -27.87 9.86
C LEU A 364 -4.79 -27.04 10.51
N LEU A 365 -5.86 -26.76 9.75
CA LEU A 365 -6.99 -25.95 10.20
C LEU A 365 -7.80 -26.67 11.29
N ASP A 366 -8.09 -27.96 11.10
CA ASP A 366 -8.76 -28.83 12.08
C ASP A 366 -7.98 -28.99 13.41
N SER A 367 -6.69 -28.63 13.42
CA SER A 367 -5.82 -28.71 14.61
C SER A 367 -5.67 -27.39 15.37
N MET A 368 -6.29 -26.31 14.88
CA MET A 368 -6.44 -25.05 15.61
C MET A 368 -7.65 -25.15 16.55
N ASP A 369 -7.62 -24.45 17.68
CA ASP A 369 -8.84 -24.26 18.47
C ASP A 369 -9.74 -23.17 17.84
N ASP A 370 -11.04 -23.21 18.17
CA ASP A 370 -12.06 -22.28 17.65
C ASP A 370 -11.59 -20.81 17.74
N GLN A 371 -10.96 -20.41 18.86
CA GLN A 371 -10.48 -19.04 19.07
C GLN A 371 -9.33 -18.67 18.11
N THR A 372 -8.38 -19.58 17.90
CA THR A 372 -7.26 -19.36 16.97
C THR A 372 -7.77 -19.30 15.53
N LEU A 373 -8.65 -20.23 15.15
CA LEU A 373 -9.21 -20.31 13.80
C LEU A 373 -10.09 -19.10 13.48
N ASP A 374 -11.02 -18.72 14.36
CA ASP A 374 -11.89 -17.55 14.19
C ASP A 374 -11.09 -16.23 14.15
N ASN A 375 -9.89 -16.18 14.74
CA ASN A 375 -8.97 -15.04 14.67
C ASN A 375 -7.92 -15.10 13.54
N THR A 376 -8.00 -16.07 12.62
CA THR A 376 -7.03 -16.23 11.53
C THR A 376 -7.60 -15.78 10.17
N LEU A 377 -6.89 -14.86 9.51
CA LEU A 377 -7.02 -14.59 8.08
C LEU A 377 -6.23 -15.64 7.31
N VAL A 378 -6.90 -16.39 6.43
CA VAL A 378 -6.29 -17.43 5.60
C VAL A 378 -6.23 -16.95 4.15
N ILE A 379 -5.04 -16.95 3.58
CA ILE A 379 -4.77 -16.62 2.17
C ILE A 379 -4.16 -17.86 1.52
N PHE A 380 -4.68 -18.27 0.37
CA PHE A 380 -4.05 -19.29 -0.49
C PHE A 380 -3.68 -18.68 -1.84
N ILE A 381 -2.49 -18.99 -2.34
CA ILE A 381 -2.03 -18.57 -3.68
C ILE A 381 -1.07 -19.60 -4.33
N GLY A 382 -1.16 -19.75 -5.66
CA GLY A 382 -0.11 -20.42 -6.46
C GLY A 382 1.03 -19.46 -6.83
N ASP A 383 2.30 -19.85 -6.74
CA ASP A 383 3.42 -18.90 -6.95
C ASP A 383 3.80 -18.64 -8.43
N ASN A 384 3.39 -19.51 -9.34
CA ASN A 384 3.45 -19.35 -10.79
C ASN A 384 2.50 -20.36 -11.46
N GLY A 385 2.26 -20.21 -12.77
CA GLY A 385 1.44 -21.14 -13.54
C GLY A 385 1.98 -22.58 -13.61
N THR A 386 1.19 -23.50 -14.17
CA THR A 386 1.49 -24.94 -14.20
C THR A 386 2.66 -25.26 -15.17
N PRO A 387 3.58 -26.18 -14.86
CA PRO A 387 4.68 -26.55 -15.75
C PRO A 387 4.24 -27.24 -17.04
N ARG A 388 4.91 -26.92 -18.16
CA ARG A 388 4.65 -27.46 -19.52
C ARG A 388 4.53 -28.98 -19.67
N GLY A 389 5.05 -29.76 -18.70
CA GLY A 389 4.99 -31.22 -18.67
C GLY A 389 3.71 -31.81 -18.03
N VAL A 390 2.96 -31.00 -17.29
CA VAL A 390 1.74 -31.39 -16.52
C VAL A 390 0.59 -30.37 -16.64
N ILE A 391 0.74 -29.35 -17.49
CA ILE A 391 -0.32 -28.40 -17.83
C ILE A 391 -1.45 -29.07 -18.62
N ASP A 392 -2.71 -28.75 -18.29
CA ASP A 392 -3.87 -29.19 -19.06
C ASP A 392 -3.91 -28.49 -20.42
N THR A 393 -3.63 -29.25 -21.46
CA THR A 393 -3.65 -28.78 -22.85
C THR A 393 -5.05 -28.49 -23.41
N GLY A 394 -6.10 -28.75 -22.63
CA GLY A 394 -7.46 -28.27 -22.89
C GLY A 394 -7.68 -26.81 -22.48
N VAL A 395 -6.85 -26.27 -21.58
CA VAL A 395 -6.92 -24.88 -21.08
C VAL A 395 -5.83 -24.01 -21.72
N TYR A 396 -4.57 -24.47 -21.68
CA TYR A 396 -3.41 -23.68 -22.09
C TYR A 396 -2.52 -24.39 -23.10
N GLN A 397 -1.80 -23.62 -23.91
CA GLN A 397 -0.75 -24.15 -24.78
C GLN A 397 0.52 -24.46 -23.97
N ARG A 398 1.22 -25.56 -24.26
CA ARG A 398 2.47 -25.93 -23.56
C ARG A 398 3.61 -24.90 -23.68
N THR A 399 3.52 -24.00 -24.65
CA THR A 399 4.43 -22.86 -24.87
C THR A 399 4.02 -21.60 -24.11
N ARG A 400 2.94 -21.67 -23.30
CA ARG A 400 2.32 -20.59 -22.53
C ARG A 400 2.12 -21.01 -21.06
N ALA A 401 3.09 -21.75 -20.55
CA ALA A 401 3.11 -22.38 -19.23
C ALA A 401 4.00 -21.60 -18.25
N LYS A 402 4.31 -22.15 -17.07
CA LYS A 402 5.39 -21.68 -16.16
C LYS A 402 6.62 -21.20 -16.93
N GLY A 403 7.20 -20.07 -16.49
CA GLY A 403 8.38 -19.47 -17.10
C GLY A 403 8.08 -18.61 -18.34
N THR A 404 6.82 -18.28 -18.59
CA THR A 404 6.41 -17.40 -19.70
C THR A 404 5.48 -16.28 -19.21
N LEU A 405 5.43 -15.16 -19.95
CA LEU A 405 4.60 -13.98 -19.65
C LEU A 405 3.11 -14.14 -20.05
N TYR A 406 2.75 -15.31 -20.57
CA TYR A 406 1.39 -15.69 -20.95
C TYR A 406 0.52 -16.02 -19.72
N GLU A 407 -0.82 -15.99 -19.84
CA GLU A 407 -1.73 -16.19 -18.69
C GLU A 407 -1.44 -17.52 -17.96
N GLY A 408 -1.18 -18.61 -18.69
CA GLY A 408 -0.81 -19.92 -18.11
C GLY A 408 0.58 -19.98 -17.45
N GLY A 409 1.34 -18.89 -17.46
CA GLY A 409 2.58 -18.72 -16.71
C GLY A 409 2.47 -17.77 -15.51
N ILE A 410 1.62 -16.74 -15.57
CA ILE A 410 1.54 -15.66 -14.56
C ILE A 410 0.20 -15.50 -13.85
N ARG A 411 -0.89 -16.12 -14.32
CA ARG A 411 -2.21 -16.03 -13.68
C ARG A 411 -2.48 -17.29 -12.87
N VAL A 412 -2.78 -17.09 -11.59
CA VAL A 412 -2.76 -18.14 -10.57
C VAL A 412 -4.05 -18.17 -9.76
N PRO A 413 -4.40 -19.32 -9.15
CA PRO A 413 -5.47 -19.39 -8.17
C PRO A 413 -5.14 -18.54 -6.94
N MET A 414 -6.11 -17.76 -6.48
CA MET A 414 -6.08 -17.12 -5.17
C MET A 414 -7.46 -17.13 -4.50
N PHE A 415 -7.50 -17.33 -3.20
CA PHE A 415 -8.69 -17.04 -2.39
C PHE A 415 -8.30 -16.62 -0.96
N VAL A 416 -9.18 -15.85 -0.34
CA VAL A 416 -8.99 -15.26 0.99
C VAL A 416 -10.23 -15.48 1.84
N ALA A 417 -10.05 -16.01 3.05
CA ALA A 417 -11.12 -16.41 3.96
C ALA A 417 -10.76 -16.16 5.44
N GLY A 418 -11.74 -16.33 6.32
CA GLY A 418 -11.54 -16.21 7.77
C GLY A 418 -11.61 -14.78 8.30
N ARG A 419 -10.81 -14.48 9.32
CA ARG A 419 -10.87 -13.24 10.11
C ARG A 419 -10.73 -11.98 9.24
N GLY A 420 -11.69 -11.07 9.34
CA GLY A 420 -11.71 -9.81 8.59
C GLY A 420 -12.35 -9.89 7.20
N VAL A 421 -12.70 -11.09 6.72
CA VAL A 421 -13.45 -11.27 5.46
C VAL A 421 -14.94 -11.33 5.77
N THR A 422 -15.74 -10.39 5.25
CA THR A 422 -17.21 -10.39 5.45
C THR A 422 -17.99 -10.75 4.19
N ARG A 423 -17.33 -10.78 3.03
CA ARG A 423 -17.88 -11.29 1.77
C ARG A 423 -17.65 -12.79 1.69
N SER A 424 -18.73 -13.56 1.77
CA SER A 424 -18.70 -15.03 1.69
C SER A 424 -19.26 -15.52 0.34
N SER A 425 -18.74 -16.65 -0.16
CA SER A 425 -19.03 -17.21 -1.48
C SER A 425 -18.89 -16.21 -2.63
N ALA A 426 -17.98 -15.24 -2.48
CA ALA A 426 -17.85 -14.12 -3.39
C ALA A 426 -16.79 -14.38 -4.46
N ARG A 427 -16.97 -13.78 -5.63
CA ARG A 427 -15.92 -13.67 -6.66
C ARG A 427 -15.52 -12.22 -6.83
N GLU A 428 -14.23 -11.99 -7.03
CA GLU A 428 -13.64 -10.67 -7.23
C GLU A 428 -12.93 -10.63 -8.59
N GLU A 429 -13.34 -9.71 -9.44
CA GLU A 429 -12.87 -9.59 -10.82
C GLU A 429 -11.78 -8.52 -10.99
N ARG A 430 -11.58 -7.64 -9.99
CA ARG A 430 -10.53 -6.60 -10.01
C ARG A 430 -9.13 -7.20 -10.21
N LEU A 431 -8.27 -6.40 -10.84
CA LEU A 431 -6.85 -6.70 -11.01
C LEU A 431 -6.13 -6.71 -9.66
N VAL A 432 -5.41 -7.79 -9.36
CA VAL A 432 -4.53 -7.92 -8.19
C VAL A 432 -3.15 -8.40 -8.65
N ASN A 433 -2.10 -7.87 -8.04
CA ASN A 433 -0.72 -8.28 -8.27
C ASN A 433 -0.12 -8.94 -7.02
N ALA A 434 0.90 -9.78 -7.20
CA ALA A 434 1.72 -10.32 -6.11
C ALA A 434 2.31 -9.22 -5.20
N THR A 435 2.63 -8.04 -5.73
CA THR A 435 3.13 -6.92 -4.94
C THR A 435 2.09 -6.39 -3.94
N ASP A 436 0.80 -6.52 -4.22
CA ASP A 436 -0.30 -5.92 -3.44
C ASP A 436 -0.43 -6.49 -2.02
N PHE A 437 0.09 -7.71 -1.81
CA PHE A 437 0.10 -8.32 -0.49
C PHE A 437 0.92 -7.54 0.54
N TYR A 438 1.96 -6.80 0.15
CA TYR A 438 2.78 -6.05 1.11
C TYR A 438 1.94 -5.01 1.87
N THR A 439 1.26 -4.12 1.15
CA THR A 439 0.37 -3.13 1.77
C THR A 439 -0.90 -3.77 2.32
N THR A 440 -1.47 -4.79 1.66
CA THR A 440 -2.66 -5.48 2.16
C THR A 440 -2.43 -6.13 3.53
N LEU A 441 -1.35 -6.92 3.69
CA LEU A 441 -0.97 -7.52 4.97
C LEU A 441 -0.55 -6.46 5.99
N GLY A 442 0.06 -5.37 5.52
CA GLY A 442 0.30 -4.18 6.33
C GLY A 442 -0.99 -3.62 6.93
N GLN A 443 -2.04 -3.43 6.14
CA GLN A 443 -3.32 -2.89 6.60
C GLN A 443 -4.06 -3.85 7.54
N VAL A 444 -3.97 -5.17 7.32
CA VAL A 444 -4.44 -6.18 8.30
C VAL A 444 -3.79 -5.99 9.68
N ALA A 445 -2.52 -5.55 9.71
CA ALA A 445 -1.78 -5.22 10.92
C ALA A 445 -1.84 -3.73 11.33
N GLY A 446 -2.70 -2.91 10.71
CA GLY A 446 -2.97 -1.52 11.10
C GLY A 446 -2.21 -0.44 10.31
N MET A 447 -1.47 -0.78 9.25
CA MET A 447 -0.89 0.21 8.32
C MET A 447 -2.00 1.13 7.77
N GLN A 448 -1.72 2.44 7.71
CA GLN A 448 -2.67 3.41 7.14
C GLN A 448 -2.44 3.65 5.64
N THR A 449 -1.24 3.35 5.15
CA THR A 449 -0.81 3.51 3.76
C THR A 449 -1.38 2.40 2.87
N ALA A 450 -2.24 2.74 1.92
CA ALA A 450 -2.81 1.80 0.95
C ALA A 450 -1.93 1.56 -0.29
N GLN A 451 -0.93 2.41 -0.56
CA GLN A 451 0.00 2.29 -1.68
C GLN A 451 1.42 2.60 -1.25
N LEU A 452 2.37 1.68 -1.51
CA LEU A 452 3.78 1.82 -1.17
C LEU A 452 4.60 0.93 -2.10
N TYR A 453 5.72 1.44 -2.63
CA TYR A 453 6.48 0.78 -3.69
C TYR A 453 5.56 0.46 -4.89
N ASP A 454 5.60 -0.77 -5.44
CA ASP A 454 4.72 -1.23 -6.50
C ASP A 454 3.41 -1.88 -5.97
N SER A 455 3.18 -1.81 -4.65
CA SER A 455 2.07 -2.43 -3.92
C SER A 455 0.85 -1.52 -3.88
N THR A 456 -0.32 -2.05 -4.19
CA THR A 456 -1.62 -1.37 -4.05
C THR A 456 -2.59 -2.29 -3.30
N SER A 457 -2.95 -1.91 -2.09
CA SER A 457 -3.74 -2.75 -1.19
C SER A 457 -5.14 -3.04 -1.74
N PHE A 458 -5.59 -4.29 -1.54
CA PHE A 458 -6.98 -4.71 -1.74
C PHE A 458 -7.71 -5.00 -0.41
N PHE A 459 -7.19 -4.54 0.73
CA PHE A 459 -7.75 -4.81 2.06
C PHE A 459 -9.24 -4.47 2.18
N ASP A 460 -9.66 -3.29 1.71
CA ASP A 460 -11.08 -2.86 1.77
C ASP A 460 -12.01 -3.79 0.98
N VAL A 461 -11.49 -4.42 -0.08
CA VAL A 461 -12.21 -5.39 -0.94
C VAL A 461 -12.60 -6.64 -0.14
N LEU A 462 -11.94 -6.96 0.97
CA LEU A 462 -12.31 -8.07 1.85
C LEU A 462 -13.66 -7.86 2.56
N THR A 463 -14.12 -6.60 2.66
CA THR A 463 -15.36 -6.25 3.37
C THR A 463 -16.41 -5.50 2.55
N ASP A 464 -16.01 -4.71 1.55
CA ASP A 464 -16.94 -4.01 0.65
C ASP A 464 -16.67 -4.36 -0.83
N ALA A 465 -17.68 -4.92 -1.50
CA ALA A 465 -17.63 -5.20 -2.93
C ALA A 465 -17.60 -3.91 -3.78
N ASN A 466 -17.97 -2.76 -3.21
CA ASN A 466 -17.95 -1.44 -3.84
C ASN A 466 -16.67 -0.64 -3.53
N ALA A 467 -15.71 -1.21 -2.79
CA ALA A 467 -14.43 -0.56 -2.51
C ALA A 467 -13.77 -0.10 -3.82
N THR A 468 -13.28 1.14 -3.85
CA THR A 468 -12.67 1.72 -5.04
C THR A 468 -11.31 1.07 -5.27
N SER A 469 -11.14 0.34 -6.38
CA SER A 469 -9.81 -0.12 -6.78
C SER A 469 -8.98 1.07 -7.24
N THR A 470 -7.72 1.14 -6.80
CA THR A 470 -6.72 2.05 -7.39
C THR A 470 -5.78 1.35 -8.36
N ARG A 471 -5.81 0.01 -8.45
CA ARG A 471 -5.07 -0.76 -9.47
C ARG A 471 -5.86 -0.80 -10.78
N GLU A 472 -5.47 0.06 -11.72
CA GLU A 472 -6.03 0.11 -13.09
C GLU A 472 -5.32 -0.85 -14.07
N ASN A 473 -4.07 -1.22 -13.77
CA ASN A 473 -3.24 -2.06 -14.64
C ASN A 473 -2.46 -3.08 -13.81
N ASN A 474 -2.17 -4.22 -14.43
CA ASN A 474 -1.37 -5.30 -13.87
C ASN A 474 -0.07 -5.44 -14.67
N TYR A 475 1.06 -5.61 -14.00
CA TYR A 475 2.41 -5.71 -14.60
C TYR A 475 3.12 -6.99 -14.15
N SER A 476 3.91 -7.59 -15.05
CA SER A 476 4.78 -8.72 -14.74
C SER A 476 5.96 -8.77 -15.70
N GLU A 477 7.10 -9.26 -15.25
CA GLU A 477 8.34 -9.35 -16.05
C GLU A 477 9.14 -10.59 -15.68
N PHE A 478 10.08 -10.95 -16.54
CA PHE A 478 10.95 -12.10 -16.30
C PHE A 478 12.22 -12.06 -17.13
N GLU A 479 13.29 -12.63 -16.59
CA GLU A 479 14.56 -12.86 -17.27
C GLU A 479 15.01 -14.31 -17.11
N SER A 480 15.29 -14.97 -18.24
CA SER A 480 15.76 -16.34 -18.34
C SER A 480 16.36 -16.62 -19.73
N ASP A 481 17.10 -17.73 -19.89
CA ASP A 481 17.69 -18.13 -21.18
C ASP A 481 16.66 -18.28 -22.33
N ASP A 482 15.40 -18.60 -22.02
CA ASP A 482 14.31 -18.85 -22.97
C ASP A 482 13.34 -17.65 -23.13
N VAL A 483 13.23 -16.79 -22.11
CA VAL A 483 12.26 -15.67 -22.03
C VAL A 483 12.88 -14.50 -21.28
N THR A 484 13.06 -13.37 -21.97
CA THR A 484 13.33 -12.06 -21.34
C THR A 484 12.37 -11.01 -21.89
N GLY A 485 11.67 -10.30 -21.00
CA GLY A 485 10.69 -9.29 -21.37
C GLY A 485 9.71 -8.95 -20.24
N TRP A 486 8.66 -8.20 -20.61
CA TRP A 486 7.62 -7.73 -19.71
C TRP A 486 6.22 -7.81 -20.34
N THR A 487 5.18 -7.77 -19.50
CA THR A 487 3.78 -7.73 -19.90
C THR A 487 2.97 -6.80 -19.02
N VAL A 488 1.98 -6.15 -19.63
CA VAL A 488 0.99 -5.29 -18.98
C VAL A 488 -0.41 -5.77 -19.40
N LYS A 489 -1.39 -5.72 -18.50
CA LYS A 489 -2.81 -5.74 -18.87
C LYS A 489 -3.63 -4.66 -18.17
N ASP A 490 -4.69 -4.24 -18.84
CA ASP A 490 -5.88 -3.65 -18.22
C ASP A 490 -7.06 -4.64 -18.30
N ASP A 491 -8.28 -4.19 -18.00
CA ASP A 491 -9.50 -5.01 -18.04
C ASP A 491 -9.90 -5.49 -19.45
N THR A 492 -9.27 -4.97 -20.51
CA THR A 492 -9.68 -5.15 -21.92
C THR A 492 -8.60 -5.71 -22.83
N LEU A 493 -7.33 -5.39 -22.57
CA LEU A 493 -6.19 -5.75 -23.40
C LEU A 493 -4.99 -6.19 -22.54
N LYS A 494 -4.21 -7.12 -23.08
CA LYS A 494 -2.91 -7.53 -22.55
C LYS A 494 -1.84 -7.41 -23.62
N TYR A 495 -0.75 -6.72 -23.31
CA TYR A 495 0.41 -6.55 -24.18
C TYR A 495 1.63 -7.30 -23.60
N ILE A 496 2.44 -7.90 -24.46
CA ILE A 496 3.71 -8.56 -24.11
C ILE A 496 4.81 -8.00 -25.02
N GLN A 497 5.94 -7.62 -24.44
CA GLN A 497 7.14 -7.18 -25.15
C GLN A 497 8.32 -8.06 -24.73
N PHE A 498 9.03 -8.64 -25.71
CA PHE A 498 10.28 -9.37 -25.49
C PHE A 498 11.49 -8.51 -25.91
N GLU A 499 12.66 -8.79 -25.33
CA GLU A 499 13.91 -8.08 -25.63
C GLU A 499 14.41 -8.28 -27.08
N ASP A 500 14.04 -9.38 -27.73
CA ASP A 500 14.38 -9.63 -29.14
C ASP A 500 13.62 -8.72 -30.13
N GLY A 501 12.72 -7.87 -29.59
CA GLY A 501 11.87 -6.95 -30.33
C GLY A 501 10.55 -7.56 -30.79
N SER A 502 10.31 -8.85 -30.54
CA SER A 502 8.98 -9.44 -30.76
C SER A 502 8.00 -9.00 -29.68
N HIS A 503 6.72 -8.94 -30.04
CA HIS A 503 5.64 -8.46 -29.18
C HIS A 503 4.30 -9.07 -29.58
N HIS A 504 3.36 -9.10 -28.64
CA HIS A 504 2.00 -9.60 -28.85
C HIS A 504 0.97 -8.73 -28.13
N LEU A 505 -0.25 -8.70 -28.64
CA LEU A 505 -1.39 -8.02 -28.03
C LEU A 505 -2.60 -8.97 -28.04
N PHE A 506 -3.26 -9.15 -26.91
CA PHE A 506 -4.43 -10.03 -26.77
C PHE A 506 -5.61 -9.24 -26.19
N ALA A 507 -6.82 -9.56 -26.63
CA ALA A 507 -8.03 -9.08 -25.98
C ALA A 507 -8.38 -9.95 -24.77
N ILE A 508 -8.89 -9.32 -23.72
CA ILE A 508 -9.43 -10.01 -22.54
C ILE A 508 -10.91 -10.28 -22.78
N ASP A 509 -11.25 -11.46 -23.29
CA ASP A 509 -12.62 -11.87 -23.63
C ASP A 509 -13.15 -13.03 -22.75
N GLY A 510 -12.43 -13.36 -21.68
CA GLY A 510 -12.70 -14.48 -20.79
C GLY A 510 -12.07 -15.81 -21.23
N VAL A 511 -11.41 -15.88 -22.40
CA VAL A 511 -10.65 -17.06 -22.83
C VAL A 511 -9.20 -16.91 -22.39
N LEU A 512 -8.71 -17.89 -21.62
CA LEU A 512 -7.36 -17.87 -21.03
C LEU A 512 -6.24 -18.31 -22.00
N ASP A 513 -6.58 -18.75 -23.22
CA ASP A 513 -5.61 -19.37 -24.13
C ASP A 513 -4.74 -18.37 -24.91
N GLU A 514 -5.11 -17.08 -24.91
CA GLU A 514 -4.49 -15.97 -25.66
C GLU A 514 -4.41 -16.26 -27.19
N GLY A 515 -5.43 -16.94 -27.75
CA GLY A 515 -5.36 -17.57 -29.07
C GLY A 515 -5.24 -16.65 -30.29
N THR A 516 -5.57 -15.35 -30.19
CA THR A 516 -5.54 -14.39 -31.32
C THR A 516 -4.69 -13.17 -31.01
N ASP A 517 -3.53 -13.06 -31.68
CA ASP A 517 -2.64 -11.89 -31.57
C ASP A 517 -3.12 -10.73 -32.47
N LEU A 518 -3.21 -9.55 -31.85
CA LEU A 518 -3.71 -8.30 -32.40
C LEU A 518 -2.59 -7.27 -32.66
N ALA A 519 -1.32 -7.56 -32.30
CA ALA A 519 -0.22 -6.59 -32.36
C ALA A 519 0.04 -6.04 -33.79
N GLY A 520 -0.32 -6.81 -34.82
CA GLY A 520 -0.23 -6.40 -36.22
C GLY A 520 -1.37 -5.49 -36.72
N ASP A 521 -2.41 -5.24 -35.93
CA ASP A 521 -3.52 -4.36 -36.30
C ASP A 521 -3.27 -2.92 -35.83
N THR A 522 -3.15 -2.02 -36.81
CA THR A 522 -2.98 -0.57 -36.61
C THR A 522 -4.09 0.10 -35.78
N ALA A 523 -5.24 -0.55 -35.59
CA ALA A 523 -6.30 -0.05 -34.71
C ALA A 523 -5.87 0.11 -33.25
N TYR A 524 -4.90 -0.70 -32.79
CA TYR A 524 -4.43 -0.73 -31.39
C TYR A 524 -3.08 -0.03 -31.18
N SER A 525 -2.60 0.75 -32.15
CA SER A 525 -1.29 1.41 -32.04
C SER A 525 -1.19 2.42 -30.89
N ASP A 526 -2.30 3.03 -30.48
CA ASP A 526 -2.35 3.95 -29.35
C ASP A 526 -2.35 3.20 -28.00
N ASP A 527 -3.04 2.05 -27.92
CA ASP A 527 -3.01 1.15 -26.74
C ASP A 527 -1.63 0.54 -26.51
N ILE A 528 -0.95 0.10 -27.57
CA ILE A 528 0.43 -0.40 -27.49
C ILE A 528 1.36 0.71 -26.98
N GLN A 529 1.23 1.94 -27.47
CA GLN A 529 2.02 3.08 -26.97
C GLN A 529 1.73 3.39 -25.50
N ARG A 530 0.46 3.31 -25.06
CA ARG A 530 0.07 3.46 -23.64
C ARG A 530 0.71 2.41 -22.76
N PHE A 531 0.68 1.13 -23.16
CA PHE A 531 1.30 0.04 -22.39
C PHE A 531 2.83 0.12 -22.37
N VAL A 532 3.47 0.54 -23.47
CA VAL A 532 4.93 0.78 -23.52
C VAL A 532 5.34 1.94 -22.62
N ALA A 533 4.57 3.03 -22.58
CA ALA A 533 4.82 4.13 -21.65
C ALA A 533 4.69 3.67 -20.19
N LEU A 534 3.59 2.98 -19.83
CA LEU A 534 3.37 2.50 -18.48
C LEU A 534 4.46 1.51 -18.02
N ALA A 535 4.90 0.60 -18.88
CA ALA A 535 5.99 -0.32 -18.56
C ALA A 535 7.32 0.42 -18.41
N ALA A 536 7.60 1.44 -19.23
CA ALA A 536 8.81 2.25 -19.08
C ALA A 536 8.82 3.05 -17.77
N ASP A 537 7.66 3.54 -17.32
CA ASP A 537 7.48 4.21 -16.04
C ASP A 537 7.76 3.23 -14.87
N ILE A 538 7.13 2.04 -14.89
CA ILE A 538 7.30 1.00 -13.85
C ILE A 538 8.74 0.47 -13.77
N ARG A 539 9.38 0.24 -14.94
CA ARG A 539 10.76 -0.29 -15.04
C ARG A 539 11.84 0.74 -14.72
N ASN A 540 11.46 2.00 -14.48
CA ASN A 540 12.39 3.14 -14.43
C ASN A 540 13.29 3.18 -15.69
N GLU A 541 12.74 2.74 -16.83
CA GLU A 541 13.35 2.74 -18.17
C GLU A 541 12.99 4.01 -18.96
N GLN A 542 11.99 4.76 -18.49
CA GLN A 542 12.19 6.19 -18.44
C GLN A 542 13.56 6.43 -17.78
N ASN A 543 14.54 6.89 -18.56
CA ASN A 543 15.36 7.95 -17.99
C ASN A 543 14.35 9.00 -17.52
N GLN A 544 14.09 9.08 -16.21
CA GLN A 544 13.85 10.37 -15.59
C GLN A 544 15.08 11.20 -15.96
N SER A 545 14.99 11.85 -17.14
CA SER A 545 15.92 12.89 -17.55
C SER A 545 15.84 13.88 -16.41
N PRO A 546 16.92 14.06 -15.62
CA PRO A 546 16.80 14.65 -14.30
C PRO A 546 16.00 15.95 -14.39
N ILE A 547 15.07 16.15 -13.45
CA ILE A 547 14.08 17.22 -13.50
C ILE A 547 14.81 18.53 -13.75
N ASP A 548 14.56 19.15 -14.91
CA ASP A 548 15.26 20.36 -15.32
C ASP A 548 14.71 21.56 -14.55
N ILE A 549 15.43 21.92 -13.49
CA ILE A 549 15.12 23.04 -12.61
C ILE A 549 15.75 24.35 -13.08
N THR A 550 16.33 24.41 -14.28
CA THR A 550 16.97 25.62 -14.84
C THR A 550 16.03 26.83 -14.77
N ASN A 551 16.41 27.81 -13.95
CA ASN A 551 15.66 29.04 -13.66
C ASN A 551 14.18 28.82 -13.23
N GLN A 552 13.87 27.68 -12.61
CA GLN A 552 12.53 27.39 -12.07
C GLN A 552 12.38 27.87 -10.62
N PHE A 553 11.19 28.31 -10.25
CA PHE A 553 10.80 28.50 -8.85
C PHE A 553 10.30 27.17 -8.26
N PHE A 554 10.64 26.91 -6.99
CA PHE A 554 10.07 25.79 -6.26
C PHE A 554 8.60 26.06 -5.92
N THR A 555 7.81 24.99 -5.77
CA THR A 555 6.36 25.07 -5.52
C THR A 555 5.87 24.14 -4.41
N SER A 556 6.59 23.05 -4.12
CA SER A 556 6.24 22.11 -3.06
C SER A 556 6.39 22.73 -1.66
N ARG A 557 5.52 22.31 -0.74
CA ARG A 557 5.50 22.71 0.67
C ARG A 557 5.60 21.52 1.62
N SER A 558 6.01 20.35 1.14
CA SER A 558 6.21 19.21 2.02
C SER A 558 7.32 19.50 3.03
N THR A 559 7.06 19.20 4.30
CA THR A 559 8.04 19.31 5.38
C THR A 559 9.07 18.18 5.35
N ASP A 560 8.78 17.13 4.59
CA ASP A 560 9.45 15.84 4.72
C ASP A 560 10.39 15.68 3.53
N CYS A 561 11.69 15.51 3.80
CA CYS A 561 12.70 15.46 2.74
C CYS A 561 12.49 14.29 1.76
N GLU A 562 11.79 13.24 2.19
CA GLU A 562 11.40 12.08 1.36
C GLU A 562 10.50 12.49 0.19
N SER A 563 9.72 13.57 0.32
CA SER A 563 8.88 14.12 -0.77
C SER A 563 9.69 14.78 -1.90
N TYR A 564 11.02 14.80 -1.80
CA TYR A 564 11.94 15.38 -2.76
C TYR A 564 12.94 14.34 -3.31
N VAL A 565 12.73 13.04 -3.04
CA VAL A 565 13.55 11.93 -3.53
C VAL A 565 13.38 11.79 -5.04
N GLU A 566 14.24 12.48 -5.79
CA GLU A 566 14.30 12.50 -7.25
C GLU A 566 15.72 12.85 -7.74
N SER A 567 15.94 12.76 -9.05
CA SER A 567 17.10 13.34 -9.73
C SER A 567 16.75 14.66 -10.41
N TYR A 568 17.58 15.69 -10.22
CA TYR A 568 17.43 17.04 -10.77
C TYR A 568 18.68 17.47 -11.56
N GLN A 569 18.49 18.27 -12.60
CA GLN A 569 19.59 18.93 -13.32
C GLN A 569 19.30 20.40 -13.60
N SER A 570 20.33 21.12 -14.02
CA SER A 570 20.17 22.44 -14.63
C SER A 570 21.29 22.73 -15.62
N SER A 571 21.11 23.74 -16.48
CA SER A 571 22.17 24.29 -17.32
C SER A 571 22.26 25.79 -17.13
N VAL A 572 23.39 26.26 -16.62
CA VAL A 572 23.57 27.63 -16.10
C VAL A 572 24.86 28.27 -16.60
N MET A 573 24.87 29.60 -16.64
CA MET A 573 26.01 30.39 -17.08
C MET A 573 26.70 31.10 -15.90
N ASP A 574 28.00 30.85 -15.75
CA ASP A 574 28.92 31.79 -15.12
C ASP A 574 29.07 32.98 -16.08
N ILE A 575 28.42 34.10 -15.73
CA ILE A 575 28.27 35.25 -16.63
C ILE A 575 29.61 35.96 -16.85
N ASN A 576 30.32 36.32 -15.78
CA ASN A 576 31.60 37.05 -15.88
C ASN A 576 32.72 36.22 -16.54
N ASN A 577 32.78 34.91 -16.33
CA ASN A 577 33.75 34.04 -17.02
C ASN A 577 33.26 33.49 -18.36
N SER A 578 31.99 33.71 -18.71
CA SER A 578 31.34 33.20 -19.92
C SER A 578 31.46 31.68 -20.10
N ARG A 579 31.22 30.93 -19.03
CA ARG A 579 31.32 29.47 -18.98
C ARG A 579 29.98 28.86 -18.62
N VAL A 580 29.57 27.82 -19.36
CA VAL A 580 28.37 27.03 -19.03
C VAL A 580 28.76 25.88 -18.11
N PHE A 581 27.91 25.61 -17.12
CA PHE A 581 27.97 24.46 -16.22
C PHE A 581 26.67 23.65 -16.32
N SER A 582 26.74 22.39 -15.86
CA SER A 582 25.56 21.55 -15.65
C SER A 582 25.40 21.32 -14.14
N GLY A 583 24.28 21.72 -13.57
CA GLY A 583 23.94 21.33 -12.20
C GLY A 583 23.40 19.91 -12.16
N ALA A 584 23.73 19.19 -11.09
CA ALA A 584 23.24 17.85 -10.80
C ALA A 584 23.00 17.69 -9.29
N LEU A 585 21.81 17.21 -8.94
CA LEU A 585 21.42 16.82 -7.59
C LEU A 585 20.65 15.51 -7.69
N MET A 586 21.01 14.53 -6.87
CA MET A 586 20.22 13.32 -6.64
C MET A 586 19.87 13.27 -5.15
N ILE A 587 18.58 13.10 -4.84
CA ILE A 587 18.11 12.87 -3.49
C ILE A 587 17.64 11.41 -3.42
N THR A 588 18.20 10.64 -2.49
CA THR A 588 17.75 9.27 -2.16
C THR A 588 17.38 9.16 -0.69
N VAL A 589 16.77 8.05 -0.28
CA VAL A 589 16.48 7.77 1.14
C VAL A 589 17.17 6.48 1.58
N ASP A 590 17.80 6.51 2.75
CA ASP A 590 18.43 5.37 3.42
C ASP A 590 18.37 5.58 4.93
N ASN A 591 18.03 4.54 5.70
CA ASN A 591 18.10 4.54 7.18
C ASN A 591 17.52 5.81 7.87
N GLU A 592 16.27 6.19 7.56
CA GLU A 592 15.59 7.40 8.10
C GLU A 592 16.32 8.73 7.80
N LYS A 593 17.07 8.76 6.70
CA LYS A 593 17.78 9.94 6.20
C LYS A 593 17.62 10.11 4.70
N CYS A 594 17.37 11.34 4.27
CA CYS A 594 17.50 11.75 2.89
C CYS A 594 18.97 12.09 2.60
N ILE A 595 19.54 11.44 1.59
CA ILE A 595 20.91 11.64 1.13
C ILE A 595 20.87 12.55 -0.10
N PHE A 596 21.50 13.71 0.00
CA PHE A 596 21.67 14.66 -1.10
C PHE A 596 23.08 14.46 -1.69
N GLN A 597 23.18 13.93 -2.91
CA GLN A 597 24.42 13.84 -3.68
C GLN A 597 24.43 14.95 -4.74
N THR A 598 25.44 15.80 -4.76
CA THR A 598 25.42 17.02 -5.59
C THR A 598 26.78 17.46 -6.09
N ASN A 599 26.79 18.08 -7.27
CA ASN A 599 27.98 18.76 -7.80
C ASN A 599 28.09 20.25 -7.42
N ALA A 600 27.22 20.75 -6.53
CA ALA A 600 27.24 22.11 -5.97
C ALA A 600 27.16 23.26 -6.99
N ILE A 601 26.59 23.01 -8.18
CA ILE A 601 26.28 24.04 -9.19
C ILE A 601 24.80 24.46 -9.04
N PRO A 602 24.47 25.76 -8.97
CA PRO A 602 23.09 26.23 -8.80
C PRO A 602 22.23 26.00 -10.04
N HIS A 603 20.91 26.14 -9.88
CA HIS A 603 19.94 26.08 -10.98
C HIS A 603 19.70 27.39 -11.74
N HIS A 604 20.41 28.46 -11.37
CA HIS A 604 20.30 29.78 -11.96
C HIS A 604 21.67 30.30 -12.43
N ASP A 605 21.67 31.26 -13.36
CA ASP A 605 22.91 31.94 -13.76
C ASP A 605 23.56 32.67 -12.57
N PHE A 606 24.89 32.70 -12.53
CA PHE A 606 25.66 33.17 -11.38
C PHE A 606 26.92 33.95 -11.80
N ASN A 607 27.65 34.50 -10.81
CA ASN A 607 28.84 35.34 -11.06
C ASN A 607 28.50 36.54 -11.97
N ASP A 608 27.39 37.22 -11.68
CA ASP A 608 26.80 38.29 -12.50
C ASP A 608 27.01 39.72 -11.96
N GLY A 609 27.70 39.84 -10.82
CA GLY A 609 28.03 41.12 -10.19
C GLY A 609 29.04 41.96 -10.97
N ASP A 610 29.24 43.22 -10.56
CA ASP A 610 30.16 44.19 -11.17
C ASP A 610 31.64 43.72 -11.25
N GLN A 611 32.00 42.67 -10.51
CA GLN A 611 33.31 42.03 -10.52
C GLN A 611 33.12 40.51 -10.46
N SER A 612 34.02 39.78 -11.12
CA SER A 612 34.09 38.33 -10.98
C SER A 612 34.33 37.90 -9.52
N PHE A 613 33.92 36.69 -9.21
CA PHE A 613 34.26 36.04 -7.94
C PHE A 613 35.77 36.00 -7.67
N PRO A 614 36.18 35.90 -6.39
CA PRO A 614 37.59 35.79 -6.02
C PRO A 614 38.27 34.50 -6.49
N ASN A 615 37.49 33.44 -6.74
CA ASN A 615 37.92 32.14 -7.25
C ASN A 615 36.99 31.75 -8.42
N ASP A 616 37.41 30.83 -9.28
CA ASP A 616 36.52 30.27 -10.31
C ASP A 616 35.67 29.15 -9.71
N VAL A 617 34.40 29.02 -10.16
CA VAL A 617 33.54 27.91 -9.77
C VAL A 617 33.99 26.60 -10.43
N SER A 618 33.87 25.50 -9.69
CA SER A 618 33.99 24.14 -10.22
C SER A 618 32.96 23.20 -9.60
N GLU A 619 32.54 22.21 -10.40
CA GLU A 619 31.73 21.08 -9.96
C GLU A 619 32.45 20.32 -8.83
N GLN A 620 31.69 19.93 -7.81
CA GLN A 620 32.14 19.16 -6.63
C GLN A 620 31.57 17.73 -6.66
N ASP A 621 31.75 16.98 -5.56
CA ASP A 621 31.20 15.65 -5.32
C ASP A 621 30.77 15.58 -3.83
N ASP A 622 29.83 16.45 -3.48
CA ASP A 622 29.40 16.69 -2.10
C ASP A 622 28.23 15.76 -1.73
N ARG A 623 28.19 15.33 -0.46
CA ARG A 623 27.13 14.46 0.07
C ARG A 623 26.65 14.90 1.45
N TYR A 624 25.39 15.29 1.54
CA TYR A 624 24.72 15.70 2.79
C TYR A 624 23.64 14.68 3.21
N GLU A 625 23.41 14.54 4.51
CA GLU A 625 22.38 13.67 5.09
C GLU A 625 21.43 14.50 5.96
N VAL A 626 20.13 14.39 5.71
CA VAL A 626 19.06 15.12 6.41
C VAL A 626 18.13 14.08 7.02
N THR A 627 17.92 14.10 8.34
CA THR A 627 16.98 13.15 8.97
C THR A 627 15.54 13.40 8.53
N THR A 628 14.78 12.33 8.31
CA THR A 628 13.35 12.41 7.97
C THR A 628 12.47 12.82 9.15
N GLN A 629 13.00 12.75 10.39
CA GLN A 629 12.29 13.09 11.62
C GLN A 629 13.10 14.09 12.47
N PRO A 630 13.18 15.37 12.07
CA PRO A 630 13.89 16.40 12.83
C PRO A 630 13.31 16.60 14.23
N THR A 631 14.19 16.73 15.23
CA THR A 631 13.82 16.92 16.64
C THR A 631 14.54 18.10 17.27
N PHE A 632 13.85 18.79 18.19
CA PHE A 632 14.43 19.90 18.95
C PHE A 632 15.52 19.40 19.91
N ALA A 633 16.69 20.02 19.86
CA ALA A 633 17.75 19.83 20.82
C ALA A 633 17.42 20.53 22.16
N ALA A 634 18.04 20.07 23.25
CA ALA A 634 17.85 20.68 24.57
C ALA A 634 18.39 22.11 24.68
N GLN A 635 19.26 22.53 23.76
CA GLN A 635 19.77 23.89 23.56
C GLN A 635 20.02 24.08 22.06
N ASN A 636 19.75 25.28 21.54
CA ASN A 636 20.03 25.62 20.14
C ASN A 636 21.53 25.46 19.84
N THR A 637 21.86 24.91 18.68
CA THR A 637 23.24 24.78 18.20
C THR A 637 23.66 26.08 17.50
N SER A 638 24.73 26.72 18.00
CA SER A 638 25.30 27.93 17.38
C SER A 638 25.97 27.61 16.04
N LEU A 639 25.90 28.55 15.10
CA LEU A 639 26.59 28.43 13.81
C LEU A 639 28.12 28.37 13.97
N SER A 640 28.76 27.61 13.09
CA SER A 640 30.18 27.26 13.16
C SER A 640 30.89 27.55 11.84
N LEU A 641 32.17 27.91 11.89
CA LEU A 641 33.02 27.98 10.69
C LEU A 641 33.40 26.59 10.16
N ARG A 642 33.14 25.53 10.94
CA ARG A 642 33.49 24.14 10.64
C ARG A 642 32.34 23.30 10.07
N THR A 643 31.15 23.87 9.96
CA THR A 643 29.96 23.10 9.62
C THR A 643 29.13 23.95 8.65
N ASP A 644 28.81 23.42 7.48
CA ASP A 644 27.83 24.01 6.56
C ASP A 644 26.45 24.05 7.25
N ASN A 645 25.59 24.99 6.87
CA ASN A 645 24.40 25.32 7.67
C ASN A 645 23.11 24.68 7.13
N ALA A 646 23.06 24.44 5.83
CA ALA A 646 21.91 23.89 5.12
C ALA A 646 22.31 23.39 3.73
N ILE A 647 21.49 22.50 3.16
CA ILE A 647 21.52 22.10 1.75
C ILE A 647 20.21 22.55 1.08
N MET A 648 20.32 23.19 -0.08
CA MET A 648 19.14 23.68 -0.82
C MET A 648 18.69 22.67 -1.88
N LEU A 649 17.42 22.73 -2.28
CA LEU A 649 16.81 21.83 -3.28
C LEU A 649 17.38 22.00 -4.71
N ASN A 650 18.40 22.83 -4.89
CA ASN A 650 19.19 22.92 -6.11
C ASN A 650 20.61 22.33 -5.97
N GLY A 651 20.92 21.69 -4.84
CA GLY A 651 22.22 21.07 -4.58
C GLY A 651 23.29 22.02 -4.05
N VAL A 652 22.98 23.30 -3.84
CA VAL A 652 23.94 24.28 -3.31
C VAL A 652 23.80 24.44 -1.80
N LYS A 653 24.93 24.48 -1.11
CA LYS A 653 25.00 24.65 0.34
C LYS A 653 24.92 26.10 0.81
N VAL A 654 24.64 26.26 2.10
CA VAL A 654 24.63 27.54 2.80
C VAL A 654 25.78 27.62 3.81
N ASP A 655 26.56 28.70 3.77
CA ASP A 655 27.63 28.98 4.73
C ASP A 655 27.54 30.44 5.20
N LEU A 656 26.67 30.73 6.18
CA LEU A 656 26.34 32.10 6.61
C LEU A 656 27.45 32.81 7.37
N LEU A 657 28.52 32.10 7.76
CA LEU A 657 29.62 32.64 8.55
C LEU A 657 30.88 32.83 7.71
N ALA A 658 31.06 34.04 7.18
CA ALA A 658 32.37 34.39 6.65
C ALA A 658 33.45 34.31 7.73
N ALA A 659 34.60 33.76 7.33
CA ALA A 659 35.78 33.75 8.17
C ALA A 659 36.33 35.17 8.42
N GLY A 660 35.97 36.18 7.62
CA GLY A 660 36.44 37.57 7.73
C GLY A 660 36.03 38.27 9.03
N CYS A 661 37.01 38.81 9.76
CA CYS A 661 36.83 39.47 11.06
C CYS A 661 37.57 40.81 11.10
N PHE A 662 37.04 41.82 11.78
CA PHE A 662 37.73 43.09 11.96
C PHE A 662 39.11 42.90 12.64
N GLY A 663 40.11 43.64 12.17
CA GLY A 663 41.46 43.64 12.76
C GLY A 663 42.32 42.41 12.46
N VAL A 664 41.81 41.40 11.75
CA VAL A 664 42.58 40.18 11.37
C VAL A 664 42.89 40.19 9.87
N GLY A 665 44.17 40.05 9.53
CA GLY A 665 44.63 39.99 8.14
C GLY A 665 44.30 41.26 7.35
N ASN A 666 43.62 41.10 6.22
CA ASN A 666 43.03 42.18 5.40
C ASN A 666 41.54 42.43 5.75
N GLY A 667 41.03 41.85 6.83
CA GLY A 667 39.61 41.85 7.23
C GLY A 667 38.73 40.82 6.49
N ARG A 668 39.23 40.19 5.42
CA ARG A 668 38.43 39.37 4.48
C ARG A 668 38.93 37.93 4.35
N THR A 669 40.22 37.69 4.57
CA THR A 669 40.83 36.35 4.69
C THR A 669 41.01 36.07 6.18
N GLY A 670 40.37 35.01 6.67
CA GLY A 670 39.67 35.08 7.94
C GLY A 670 40.40 34.77 9.26
N CYS A 671 39.68 35.01 10.36
CA CYS A 671 40.00 34.55 11.69
C CYS A 671 39.30 33.20 11.99
N ALA A 672 40.06 32.21 12.46
CA ALA A 672 39.55 30.87 12.79
C ALA A 672 39.00 30.77 14.24
N ASP A 673 38.68 31.91 14.86
CA ASP A 673 38.10 31.99 16.20
C ASP A 673 36.64 32.46 16.10
N LEU A 674 35.72 31.64 16.58
CA LEU A 674 34.29 31.95 16.64
C LEU A 674 33.96 33.01 17.69
N ASN A 675 34.81 33.18 18.70
CA ASN A 675 34.62 34.15 19.79
C ASN A 675 35.14 35.55 19.45
N GLN A 676 35.77 35.73 18.29
CA GLN A 676 36.25 37.03 17.82
C GLN A 676 35.03 37.90 17.44
N PRO A 677 34.77 39.02 18.15
CA PRO A 677 33.69 39.93 17.80
C PRO A 677 34.03 40.69 16.52
N TRP A 678 32.99 41.24 15.89
CA TRP A 678 33.02 42.01 14.65
C TRP A 678 33.37 41.14 13.43
N ARG A 679 32.55 40.11 13.22
CA ARG A 679 32.54 39.30 11.99
C ARG A 679 31.76 40.03 10.91
N TYR A 680 32.36 40.16 9.72
CA TYR A 680 31.69 40.86 8.62
C TYR A 680 30.43 40.10 8.18
N ASP A 681 29.41 40.86 7.80
CA ASP A 681 28.22 40.33 7.11
C ASP A 681 28.50 40.31 5.59
N PRO A 682 28.56 39.14 4.93
CA PRO A 682 28.92 39.04 3.51
C PRO A 682 27.86 39.63 2.57
N VAL A 683 26.60 39.65 2.98
CA VAL A 683 25.48 40.23 2.21
C VAL A 683 25.46 41.75 2.31
N SER A 684 26.07 42.31 3.36
CA SER A 684 26.15 43.75 3.56
C SER A 684 27.03 44.43 2.52
N ALA A 685 26.46 45.32 1.71
CA ALA A 685 27.19 46.13 0.73
C ALA A 685 28.35 46.95 1.33
N ARG A 686 28.43 47.12 2.66
CA ARG A 686 29.51 47.81 3.37
C ARG A 686 30.72 46.92 3.69
N SER A 687 30.56 45.61 3.75
CA SER A 687 31.66 44.68 4.03
C SER A 687 32.62 44.57 2.83
N GLY A 688 32.09 44.74 1.61
CA GLY A 688 32.83 44.69 0.36
C GLY A 688 33.37 43.29 0.05
N PHE A 689 32.57 42.27 0.36
CA PHE A 689 32.69 40.95 -0.25
C PHE A 689 32.14 41.01 -1.68
N ASN A 690 32.79 40.30 -2.60
CA ASN A 690 32.26 40.11 -3.95
C ASN A 690 31.28 38.92 -3.88
N ILE A 691 29.99 39.22 -4.01
CA ILE A 691 28.89 38.26 -4.14
C ILE A 691 28.08 38.61 -5.38
N ASP A 692 27.33 37.66 -5.91
CA ASP A 692 26.43 37.85 -7.06
C ASP A 692 25.02 38.31 -6.63
N SER A 693 24.11 38.45 -7.60
CA SER A 693 22.71 38.82 -7.37
C SER A 693 21.90 37.81 -6.53
N HIS A 694 22.46 36.62 -6.28
CA HIS A 694 21.87 35.55 -5.50
C HIS A 694 22.49 35.42 -4.09
N ASN A 695 23.28 36.42 -3.67
CA ASN A 695 23.94 36.48 -2.37
C ASN A 695 24.96 35.36 -2.14
N ALA A 696 25.65 34.93 -3.19
CA ALA A 696 26.58 33.82 -3.18
C ALA A 696 27.97 34.16 -3.74
N HIS A 697 28.95 33.30 -3.47
CA HIS A 697 30.23 33.24 -4.19
C HIS A 697 30.89 31.86 -4.12
N SER A 698 32.05 31.71 -4.74
CA SER A 698 32.89 30.50 -4.71
C SER A 698 33.92 30.49 -3.56
N GLN A 699 34.04 29.37 -2.85
CA GLN A 699 35.18 29.05 -1.97
C GLN A 699 36.50 28.90 -2.75
N GLY A 700 37.62 28.76 -2.02
CA GLY A 700 38.96 28.55 -2.59
C GLY A 700 39.18 27.21 -3.30
N ASP A 701 38.27 26.25 -3.13
CA ASP A 701 38.19 24.96 -3.84
C ASP A 701 37.22 25.00 -5.04
N GLY A 702 36.59 26.15 -5.31
CA GLY A 702 35.62 26.36 -6.38
C GLY A 702 34.17 26.06 -6.01
N THR A 703 33.88 25.63 -4.77
CA THR A 703 32.50 25.35 -4.33
C THR A 703 31.67 26.62 -4.24
N TYR A 704 30.57 26.69 -4.98
CA TYR A 704 29.61 27.78 -4.92
C TYR A 704 28.69 27.62 -3.69
N HIS A 705 28.40 28.69 -2.96
CA HIS A 705 27.56 28.65 -1.74
C HIS A 705 26.88 29.99 -1.43
N TYR A 706 25.73 29.92 -0.74
CA TYR A 706 24.93 31.08 -0.35
C TYR A 706 25.33 31.66 1.03
N HIS A 707 25.36 32.99 1.11
CA HIS A 707 25.42 33.78 2.37
C HIS A 707 24.08 34.42 2.75
N GLY A 708 23.12 34.45 1.82
CA GLY A 708 21.79 35.03 2.01
C GLY A 708 20.74 34.40 1.11
N ALA A 709 19.49 34.86 1.21
CA ALA A 709 18.37 34.30 0.46
C ALA A 709 18.53 34.55 -1.07
N PRO A 710 18.57 33.52 -1.92
CA PRO A 710 18.64 33.70 -3.37
C PRO A 710 17.24 33.99 -3.97
N PRO A 711 17.08 35.05 -4.78
CA PRO A 711 15.79 35.40 -5.37
C PRO A 711 15.19 34.34 -6.32
N ALA A 712 16.02 33.45 -6.89
CA ALA A 712 15.64 32.43 -7.86
C ALA A 712 14.80 31.27 -7.31
N PHE A 713 14.59 31.18 -5.99
CA PHE A 713 13.96 30.00 -5.38
C PHE A 713 12.43 30.08 -5.29
N TYR A 714 11.88 31.30 -5.21
CA TYR A 714 10.44 31.54 -5.08
C TYR A 714 10.09 32.95 -5.56
N GLN A 715 8.80 33.18 -5.86
CA GLN A 715 8.30 34.48 -6.31
C GLN A 715 8.53 35.57 -5.26
N GLN A 716 9.24 36.63 -5.64
CA GLN A 716 9.60 37.74 -4.74
C GLN A 716 8.48 38.77 -4.55
N GLU A 717 7.47 38.76 -5.44
CA GLU A 717 6.26 39.57 -5.30
C GLU A 717 5.17 38.78 -4.56
N ASN A 718 4.29 39.49 -3.84
CA ASN A 718 3.19 38.83 -3.12
C ASN A 718 2.08 38.42 -4.11
N THR A 719 2.04 37.15 -4.49
CA THR A 719 0.99 36.56 -5.34
C THR A 719 -0.28 36.17 -4.59
N GLY A 720 -0.26 36.23 -3.25
CA GLY A 720 -1.26 35.59 -2.40
C GLY A 720 -1.01 34.10 -2.15
N GLU A 721 0.13 33.56 -2.60
CA GLU A 721 0.56 32.19 -2.33
C GLU A 721 1.67 32.16 -1.27
N VAL A 722 1.57 31.19 -0.35
CA VAL A 722 2.58 30.95 0.68
C VAL A 722 3.81 30.26 0.09
N SER A 723 5.00 30.60 0.57
CA SER A 723 6.26 30.18 -0.05
C SER A 723 6.49 28.66 -0.02
N PRO A 724 7.22 28.11 -1.01
CA PRO A 724 7.64 26.70 -1.00
C PRO A 724 8.67 26.44 0.11
N VAL A 725 8.90 25.15 0.39
CA VAL A 725 10.18 24.69 0.97
C VAL A 725 11.23 24.74 -0.13
N VAL A 726 12.43 25.22 0.21
CA VAL A 726 13.52 25.50 -0.74
C VAL A 726 14.83 24.79 -0.37
N GLY A 727 14.87 24.12 0.78
CA GLY A 727 16.02 23.41 1.31
C GLY A 727 15.78 22.88 2.71
N PHE A 728 16.78 22.22 3.27
CA PHE A 728 16.78 21.67 4.62
C PHE A 728 18.02 22.14 5.37
N ALA A 729 17.81 22.56 6.62
CA ALA A 729 18.92 22.90 7.50
C ALA A 729 19.66 21.64 7.95
N ALA A 730 20.91 21.80 8.42
CA ALA A 730 21.75 20.68 8.84
C ALA A 730 21.13 19.84 9.97
N ASP A 731 20.16 20.38 10.73
CA ASP A 731 19.44 19.71 11.81
C ASP A 731 18.12 19.04 11.38
N GLY A 732 17.86 18.96 10.07
CA GLY A 732 16.71 18.27 9.49
C GLY A 732 15.48 19.13 9.24
N PHE A 733 15.35 20.30 9.86
CA PHE A 733 14.15 21.14 9.70
C PHE A 733 14.10 21.83 8.32
N PRO A 734 12.91 21.96 7.70
CA PRO A 734 12.75 22.59 6.40
C PRO A 734 13.02 24.10 6.45
N ILE A 735 13.46 24.64 5.31
CA ILE A 735 13.66 26.06 5.06
C ILE A 735 12.63 26.52 4.02
N TYR A 736 11.85 27.52 4.37
CA TYR A 736 10.84 28.13 3.50
C TYR A 736 11.34 29.43 2.85
N GLY A 737 10.75 29.79 1.71
CA GLY A 737 10.79 31.17 1.22
C GLY A 737 10.05 32.14 2.16
N ALA A 738 10.08 33.44 1.86
CA ALA A 738 9.67 34.47 2.81
C ALA A 738 8.17 34.53 3.16
N TYR A 739 7.26 33.99 2.33
CA TYR A 739 5.82 34.19 2.48
C TYR A 739 5.14 33.11 3.32
N PHE A 740 4.31 33.52 4.29
CA PHE A 740 3.49 32.65 5.11
C PHE A 740 2.06 33.18 5.25
N ASP A 741 1.13 32.33 5.69
CA ASP A 741 -0.25 32.74 5.96
C ASP A 741 -0.39 33.25 7.40
N ASP A 742 -0.60 34.56 7.54
CA ASP A 742 -0.99 35.18 8.81
C ASP A 742 -2.52 35.29 8.88
N ASN A 743 -3.15 34.22 9.36
CA ASN A 743 -4.59 34.17 9.66
C ASN A 743 -5.51 34.53 8.47
N GLY A 744 -5.20 34.02 7.28
CA GLY A 744 -5.87 34.30 6.01
C GLY A 744 -5.29 35.49 5.25
N THR A 745 -4.10 35.98 5.63
CA THR A 745 -3.38 37.07 4.96
C THR A 745 -1.94 36.64 4.66
N VAL A 746 -1.66 36.33 3.39
CA VAL A 746 -0.31 35.98 2.96
C VAL A 746 0.61 37.21 2.96
N ARG A 747 1.71 37.14 3.69
CA ARG A 747 2.72 38.20 3.80
C ARG A 747 4.12 37.64 4.07
N LYS A 748 5.15 38.49 3.92
CA LYS A 748 6.52 38.11 4.31
C LYS A 748 6.65 37.95 5.83
N ALA A 749 7.45 36.98 6.25
CA ALA A 749 7.98 36.84 7.60
C ALA A 749 8.96 37.97 7.92
N VAL A 750 8.83 38.54 9.12
CA VAL A 750 9.68 39.61 9.64
C VAL A 750 10.62 39.03 10.69
N SER A 751 11.93 39.22 10.53
CA SER A 751 12.88 38.78 11.55
C SER A 751 12.78 39.64 12.82
N SER A 752 12.91 38.99 13.98
CA SER A 752 13.01 39.66 15.28
C SER A 752 14.40 40.25 15.57
N TYR A 753 15.36 40.07 14.67
CA TYR A 753 16.65 40.75 14.74
C TYR A 753 16.53 42.20 14.29
N GLN A 754 17.12 43.11 15.07
CA GLN A 754 17.11 44.55 14.81
C GLN A 754 18.53 45.10 14.78
N LEU A 755 18.76 46.10 13.94
CA LEU A 755 20.03 46.83 13.91
C LEU A 755 20.14 47.67 15.19
N LYS A 756 21.25 47.51 15.93
CA LYS A 756 21.54 48.29 17.14
C LYS A 756 21.57 49.78 16.83
N SER A 757 21.26 50.61 17.82
CA SER A 757 21.27 52.07 17.66
C SER A 757 22.52 52.72 18.26
N GLY A 758 22.98 53.80 17.65
CA GLY A 758 24.15 54.56 18.09
C GLY A 758 25.47 54.02 17.53
N SER A 759 26.56 54.23 18.27
CA SER A 759 27.91 53.93 17.81
C SER A 759 28.50 52.69 18.48
N ARG A 760 29.28 51.94 17.71
CA ARG A 760 30.09 50.80 18.17
C ARG A 760 31.16 51.28 19.16
N PRO A 761 31.70 50.38 20.00
CA PRO A 761 32.91 50.66 20.76
C PRO A 761 34.09 51.05 19.85
N GLU A 762 34.97 51.90 20.36
CA GLU A 762 36.22 52.31 19.70
C GLU A 762 37.43 51.82 20.51
N GLY A 763 38.49 51.33 19.84
CA GLY A 763 39.72 50.89 20.48
C GLY A 763 40.36 49.67 19.80
N ASP A 764 41.39 49.10 20.43
CA ASP A 764 42.07 47.91 19.91
C ASP A 764 41.08 46.73 19.78
N GLY A 765 40.94 46.19 18.56
CA GLY A 765 39.98 45.12 18.25
C GLY A 765 38.52 45.56 18.16
N GLN A 766 38.22 46.87 18.13
CA GLN A 766 36.87 47.41 18.02
C GLN A 766 36.78 48.35 16.79
N PRO A 767 35.80 48.17 15.87
CA PRO A 767 35.78 48.88 14.58
C PRO A 767 35.36 50.35 14.66
N GLY A 768 34.66 50.78 15.71
CA GLY A 768 34.10 52.13 15.80
C GLY A 768 33.04 52.45 14.74
N GLY A 769 32.68 53.73 14.65
CA GLY A 769 31.59 54.20 13.79
C GLY A 769 30.21 53.76 14.27
N ASP A 770 29.19 53.92 13.42
CA ASP A 770 27.80 53.60 13.77
C ASP A 770 27.46 52.13 13.49
N TYR A 771 26.56 51.54 14.28
CA TYR A 771 25.95 50.25 13.96
C TYR A 771 25.18 50.40 12.64
N ASP A 772 25.69 49.78 11.57
CA ASP A 772 25.24 50.07 10.20
C ASP A 772 25.07 48.84 9.30
N GLY A 773 25.14 47.65 9.89
CA GLY A 773 25.00 46.35 9.23
C GLY A 773 26.27 45.87 8.54
N THR A 774 27.43 46.50 8.74
CA THR A 774 28.72 46.00 8.22
C THR A 774 29.13 44.68 8.89
N PHE A 775 28.76 44.48 10.15
CA PHE A 775 29.09 43.29 10.94
C PHE A 775 27.83 42.57 11.39
N ARG A 776 27.89 41.24 11.50
CA ARG A 776 26.82 40.43 12.10
C ARG A 776 26.55 40.85 13.55
N ASP A 777 27.60 41.27 14.27
CA ASP A 777 27.55 41.84 15.61
C ASP A 777 26.78 43.18 15.72
N ASP A 778 26.43 43.83 14.60
CA ASP A 778 25.63 45.05 14.62
C ASP A 778 24.15 44.80 14.96
N TYR A 779 23.70 43.55 14.86
CA TYR A 779 22.33 43.16 15.13
C TYR A 779 22.15 42.60 16.55
N GLU A 780 20.94 42.75 17.10
CA GLU A 780 20.48 42.07 18.31
C GLU A 780 19.12 41.42 18.08
N TYR A 781 18.92 40.22 18.63
CA TYR A 781 17.61 39.61 18.70
C TYR A 781 16.77 40.32 19.77
N ILE A 782 15.56 40.74 19.42
CA ILE A 782 14.60 41.32 20.36
C ILE A 782 13.31 40.51 20.28
N GLU A 783 13.04 39.71 21.30
CA GLU A 783 11.87 38.82 21.36
C GLU A 783 10.55 39.58 21.09
N GLY A 784 9.78 39.09 20.11
CA GLY A 784 8.44 39.59 19.80
C GLY A 784 8.37 40.91 19.02
N VAL A 785 9.46 41.37 18.39
CA VAL A 785 9.40 42.52 17.45
C VAL A 785 9.18 42.12 15.99
N GLY A 786 9.44 40.84 15.65
CA GLY A 786 9.11 40.20 14.39
C GLY A 786 8.27 38.93 14.61
N ASP A 787 8.12 38.14 13.56
CA ASP A 787 7.41 36.85 13.57
C ASP A 787 8.33 35.69 13.99
N LEU A 788 9.61 35.80 13.65
CA LEU A 788 10.58 34.71 13.77
C LEU A 788 11.36 34.74 15.08
N ASP A 789 11.79 33.56 15.53
CA ASP A 789 12.55 33.37 16.76
C ASP A 789 14.07 33.65 16.62
N GLU A 790 14.85 33.36 17.65
CA GLU A 790 16.29 33.62 17.69
C GLU A 790 17.11 32.77 16.69
N CYS A 791 16.55 31.68 16.17
CA CYS A 791 17.17 30.94 15.05
C CYS A 791 16.59 31.33 13.69
N ASN A 792 15.68 32.30 13.65
CA ASN A 792 14.99 32.79 12.44
C ASN A 792 14.04 31.74 11.83
N GLY A 793 13.39 30.96 12.68
CA GLY A 793 12.26 30.11 12.29
C GLY A 793 11.00 30.38 13.11
N MET A 794 9.94 29.64 12.81
CA MET A 794 8.67 29.66 13.55
C MET A 794 7.91 28.35 13.34
N THR A 795 6.94 28.09 14.23
CA THR A 795 5.99 26.97 14.08
C THR A 795 4.68 27.47 13.49
N ILE A 796 4.25 26.88 12.37
CA ILE A 796 2.92 27.06 11.77
C ILE A 796 2.25 25.70 11.67
N ASP A 797 0.99 25.60 12.08
CA ASP A 797 0.18 24.37 12.03
C ASP A 797 0.89 23.13 12.62
N GLY A 798 1.65 23.33 13.70
CA GLY A 798 2.42 22.27 14.40
C GLY A 798 3.81 21.99 13.82
N HIS A 799 4.14 22.50 12.64
CA HIS A 799 5.40 22.24 11.93
C HIS A 799 6.36 23.42 12.10
N TYR A 800 7.58 23.16 12.56
CA TYR A 800 8.64 24.17 12.66
C TYR A 800 9.49 24.20 11.40
N GLY A 801 9.94 25.39 10.99
CA GLY A 801 10.99 25.55 10.00
C GLY A 801 11.57 26.96 9.97
N TYR A 802 12.66 27.12 9.24
CA TYR A 802 13.36 28.40 9.05
C TYR A 802 12.75 29.16 7.88
N TYR A 803 12.82 30.50 7.90
CA TYR A 803 12.24 31.34 6.86
C TYR A 803 13.28 32.28 6.27
N MET A 804 13.37 32.34 4.94
CA MET A 804 14.16 33.35 4.26
C MET A 804 13.60 34.76 4.54
N THR A 805 14.47 35.75 4.79
CA THR A 805 14.02 37.14 5.01
C THR A 805 14.85 38.16 4.24
N ASP A 806 14.26 39.34 4.02
CA ASP A 806 14.89 40.48 3.34
C ASP A 806 15.99 41.16 4.18
N GLY A 807 16.19 40.73 5.44
CA GLY A 807 17.09 41.35 6.41
C GLY A 807 17.92 40.32 7.18
N PHE A 808 18.71 40.78 8.13
CA PHE A 808 19.50 39.88 8.95
C PHE A 808 18.63 39.16 10.01
N PRO A 809 18.84 37.85 10.26
CA PRO A 809 19.57 36.91 9.41
C PRO A 809 18.72 36.46 8.21
N TYR A 810 19.37 36.32 7.07
CA TYR A 810 18.71 36.13 5.78
C TYR A 810 18.08 34.74 5.57
N ILE A 811 18.53 33.73 6.34
CA ILE A 811 18.04 32.35 6.29
C ILE A 811 17.87 31.81 7.73
N LEU A 812 18.97 31.63 8.47
CA LEU A 812 18.95 31.09 9.83
C LEU A 812 19.96 31.80 10.76
N GLY A 813 19.63 31.88 12.05
CA GLY A 813 20.47 32.50 13.10
C GLY A 813 21.24 31.49 13.96
N CYS A 814 20.65 30.31 14.14
CA CYS A 814 21.16 29.12 14.82
C CYS A 814 20.40 27.89 14.30
N LEU A 815 20.72 26.71 14.82
CA LEU A 815 19.95 25.48 14.58
C LEU A 815 19.18 25.10 15.85
N LYS A 816 17.95 24.60 15.71
CA LYS A 816 17.07 24.17 16.80
C LYS A 816 17.27 22.72 17.18
N GLY A 817 17.66 21.88 16.23
CA GLY A 817 18.05 20.49 16.45
C GLY A 817 19.56 20.31 16.57
N THR A 818 19.99 19.07 16.37
CA THR A 818 21.41 18.70 16.30
C THR A 818 21.80 18.55 14.83
N PRO A 819 22.82 19.29 14.33
CA PRO A 819 23.26 19.13 12.94
C PRO A 819 23.81 17.73 12.70
N ASP A 820 23.55 17.20 11.50
CA ASP A 820 24.12 15.93 11.06
C ASP A 820 25.64 16.08 10.75
N PRO A 821 26.49 15.10 11.12
CA PRO A 821 27.94 15.15 10.86
C PRO A 821 28.35 15.26 9.38
N SER A 822 27.46 14.93 8.43
CA SER A 822 27.72 15.12 6.99
C SER A 822 27.91 16.59 6.59
N PHE A 823 27.51 17.54 7.44
CA PHE A 823 27.73 18.97 7.20
C PHE A 823 29.09 19.50 7.69
N ASP A 824 29.95 18.69 8.32
CA ASP A 824 31.27 19.14 8.78
C ASP A 824 32.30 19.30 7.63
N LYS A 825 33.09 20.39 7.69
CA LYS A 825 34.08 20.85 6.69
C LYS A 825 35.54 20.43 7.00
#